data_AF-A0A0Q7XX79-F1
#
_entry.id   AF-A0A0Q7XX79-F1
#
_cell.length_a   1.000
_cell.length_b   1.000
_cell.length_c   1.000
_cell.angle_alpha   90.00
_cell.angle_beta   90.00
_cell.angle_gamma   90.00
#
_symmetry.space_group_name_H-M   'P 1'
#
loop_
_entity.id
_entity.type
_entity.pdbx_description
1 polymer ?
#
loop_
_entity_poly.entity_id
_entity_poly.type
_entity_poly.pdbx_seq_one_letter_code
_entity_poly.pdbx_strand_id
1 'polypeptide(L)'
;MTVQTPLSVADPYALKPAFSDFAPSIRPPSQLRQAITNAYRRAEIDCILPLLDEASLEPQQKQAVRKTARTLVTALRGKHRGSGVEGLVHEYSLSSQEGVALMCLAEALLRIPDMATRDALIRDKISHGDWKSHVGGGRSLFVNAASWGLVVTGKLTATVNDRSLTAALTRLIARCGEPVIRRGVDMAMRMMGEQFVTGETIDEALSRAREMEQKGFGYSYDMLGEAATTKADAERYFRDYENAIHAIGRQANGRGVYAGPGISIKLSALHPRYSRSQAARVMAELLPRVKALCHLAKGYDIGLNIDAEEADRLELSLDLLEEICFDPELAGWNGIGFVVQAYGKRCPFVLDFIIDLASRSGHRIMVRLVKGAYWDAEIKRAHLDGLEDFPVFTRKVHTDVSYIACARKLLAARDLVFPQFATHNAQTLATIYQLAGPEFSIGSYEFQCLHGMGEPLYEEVVDPAKLARPCRIYAPVGTHETLLAYLVRRLLENGANSSFVNRIGDETVSIDDLIADPVEVTRAQARPGSKHDKIALPRELFGKSRLNSAGLDLSNEQTLQSLSTTFKATAASPVQAKPLLGFEPDLGEEQAVLNPADHRDRVGSVIPVTTQDVVKAATAAAEALARWQAVTAAERADLLDRSAALLEERIDHLLPLIMREAGKSLPNAIAEVREAVDFLRYYAEQARRTLGVSHLPLGPVVCISPWNFPLAIFLGQISAALIAGNTVLAKPAEETPLIAYEAIGILHEAGIPRSVIQLLPGDGRIGAALVAAPETAGVMFTGSTEVARLIQKQLAGRLSSAGKPIPLIAETGGQNAMIVDSSALAEQVVGDVIASAFDSAGQRCSALRVLCLQDDVADRVLTMLKGALAELSIGRTDRLSVDIGPVITEEARQTIEGHIERMRILGRTIHQAAMPKETEHGTFVAPTIVELTSIKDLQREIFGPVLHVIRFKRNDLDRLIDDINATGYGLTFGLHTRLDETIAHVLSRVKTGNRYVNRNIIGAVVGVQPFGGRGLSGTGPKAGGPLYLGRLVQTPPVPPQLSSVHRDAALGDFARWLEDRQQAQAAELARTIGGASALGLELQLPGPVGEQNLYALHPRGRILLVPQTEAGLYQQLAAALATGNTAVVDISNSVLANLLHALPSSVAARLQRTKDWKADAPFAGALIEGEGEFLTETLQRLAALPGPLVLAQAAASNAMAKPDAYCLNWLLEEVSTSINTAAAGGNASLMTIG
;
A
#
# COMPACT_ATOMS: atom_id res chain seq x y z
N MET A 1 -3.35 34.46 -62.34
CA MET A 1 -3.29 34.98 -60.96
C MET A 1 -4.25 34.16 -60.12
N THR A 2 -3.72 33.17 -59.40
CA THR A 2 -4.49 32.38 -58.45
C THR A 2 -3.66 32.37 -57.17
N VAL A 3 -4.11 33.18 -56.22
CA VAL A 3 -3.49 33.37 -54.91
C VAL A 3 -3.67 32.06 -54.14
N GLN A 4 -2.56 31.38 -53.85
CA GLN A 4 -2.54 30.29 -52.85
C GLN A 4 -2.72 30.91 -51.47
N THR A 5 -3.85 30.62 -50.84
CA THR A 5 -4.09 30.88 -49.42
C THR A 5 -3.09 30.06 -48.59
N PRO A 6 -2.41 30.64 -47.58
CA PRO A 6 -1.54 29.87 -46.71
C PRO A 6 -2.37 28.89 -45.88
N LEU A 7 -1.95 27.62 -45.82
CA LEU A 7 -2.44 26.66 -44.84
C LEU A 7 -2.16 27.21 -43.44
N SER A 8 -3.22 27.60 -42.74
CA SER A 8 -3.21 27.95 -41.32
C SER A 8 -2.55 26.81 -40.53
N VAL A 9 -1.37 27.06 -39.98
CA VAL A 9 -0.75 26.19 -38.97
C VAL A 9 -1.69 26.19 -37.76
N ALA A 10 -2.34 25.06 -37.47
CA ALA A 10 -3.23 24.94 -36.32
C ALA A 10 -2.47 25.27 -35.04
N ASP A 11 -3.04 26.12 -34.18
CA ASP A 11 -2.47 26.46 -32.87
C ASP A 11 -2.36 25.17 -32.02
N PRO A 12 -1.14 24.70 -31.67
CA PRO A 12 -0.98 23.49 -30.87
C PRO A 12 -1.55 23.61 -29.44
N TYR A 13 -1.92 24.82 -29.00
CA TYR A 13 -2.47 25.12 -27.67
C TYR A 13 -4.00 25.34 -27.66
N ALA A 14 -4.68 25.12 -28.78
CA ALA A 14 -6.13 25.12 -28.85
C ALA A 14 -6.75 24.08 -27.89
N LEU A 15 -7.89 24.42 -27.27
CA LEU A 15 -8.58 23.51 -26.34
C LEU A 15 -8.97 22.21 -27.07
N LYS A 16 -8.33 21.10 -26.71
CA LYS A 16 -8.73 19.78 -27.19
C LYS A 16 -9.97 19.30 -26.45
N PRO A 17 -10.91 18.60 -27.12
CA PRO A 17 -12.02 17.93 -26.46
C PRO A 17 -11.52 17.02 -25.33
N ALA A 18 -12.22 17.04 -24.19
CA ALA A 18 -11.85 16.24 -23.03
C ALA A 18 -11.76 14.74 -23.41
N PHE A 19 -10.72 14.07 -22.91
CA PHE A 19 -10.45 12.64 -23.11
C PHE A 19 -10.18 12.22 -24.57
N SER A 20 -9.99 13.17 -25.50
CA SER A 20 -9.64 12.88 -26.90
C SER A 20 -8.43 11.95 -27.02
N ASP A 21 -7.39 12.22 -26.21
CA ASP A 21 -6.11 11.51 -26.14
C ASP A 21 -5.93 10.74 -24.81
N PHE A 22 -7.01 10.21 -24.22
CA PHE A 22 -6.98 9.66 -22.85
C PHE A 22 -5.97 8.53 -22.66
N ALA A 23 -6.11 7.43 -23.40
CA ALA A 23 -5.22 6.27 -23.31
C ALA A 23 -5.14 5.51 -24.65
N PRO A 24 -4.72 6.17 -25.75
CA PRO A 24 -4.66 5.51 -27.06
C PRO A 24 -3.80 4.25 -26.99
N SER A 25 -4.22 3.20 -27.71
CA SER A 25 -3.40 2.00 -27.84
C SER A 25 -2.15 2.31 -28.66
N ILE A 26 -1.04 1.63 -28.37
CA ILE A 26 0.22 1.80 -29.13
C ILE A 26 0.00 1.42 -30.59
N ARG A 27 -0.77 0.35 -30.81
CA ARG A 27 -1.20 -0.16 -32.12
C ARG A 27 -2.62 -0.73 -32.02
N PRO A 28 -3.36 -0.88 -33.14
CA PRO A 28 -4.60 -1.64 -33.16
C PRO A 28 -4.36 -3.09 -32.70
N PRO A 29 -5.14 -3.65 -31.75
CA PRO A 29 -4.91 -4.99 -31.26
C PRO A 29 -5.23 -6.03 -32.34
N SER A 30 -4.28 -6.93 -32.61
CA SER A 30 -4.54 -8.11 -33.43
C SER A 30 -5.45 -9.11 -32.69
N GLN A 31 -6.00 -10.09 -33.40
CA GLN A 31 -6.81 -11.15 -32.77
C GLN A 31 -6.02 -11.91 -31.69
N LEU A 32 -4.72 -12.14 -31.90
CA LEU A 32 -3.85 -12.80 -30.93
C LEU A 32 -3.59 -11.92 -29.71
N ARG A 33 -3.34 -10.62 -29.90
CA ARG A 33 -3.24 -9.66 -28.79
C ARG A 33 -4.52 -9.58 -27.98
N GLN A 34 -5.68 -9.59 -28.64
CA GLN A 34 -6.97 -9.60 -27.97
C GLN A 34 -7.19 -10.88 -27.14
N ALA A 35 -6.75 -12.04 -27.62
CA ALA A 35 -6.83 -13.29 -26.88
C ALA A 35 -5.97 -13.27 -25.61
N ILE A 36 -4.79 -12.62 -25.65
CA ILE A 36 -3.94 -12.39 -24.48
C ILE A 36 -4.69 -11.53 -23.46
N THR A 37 -5.22 -10.37 -23.87
CA THR A 37 -5.96 -9.48 -22.96
C THR A 37 -7.19 -10.17 -22.35
N ASN A 38 -7.92 -10.98 -23.14
CA ASN A 38 -9.07 -11.78 -22.67
C ASN A 38 -8.71 -12.88 -21.64
N ALA A 39 -7.43 -13.22 -21.52
CA ALA A 39 -6.95 -14.24 -20.59
C ALA A 39 -6.30 -13.65 -19.34
N TYR A 40 -6.25 -12.31 -19.21
CA TYR A 40 -5.52 -11.63 -18.15
C TYR A 40 -5.92 -12.12 -16.76
N ARG A 41 -7.21 -12.06 -16.42
CA ARG A 41 -7.73 -12.44 -15.10
C ARG A 41 -8.87 -13.46 -15.21
N ARG A 42 -8.79 -14.32 -16.23
CA ARG A 42 -9.75 -15.42 -16.43
C ARG A 42 -9.84 -16.29 -15.17
N ALA A 43 -11.00 -16.84 -14.85
CA ALA A 43 -11.15 -17.73 -13.70
C ALA A 43 -10.17 -18.90 -13.79
N GLU A 44 -9.57 -19.27 -12.66
CA GLU A 44 -8.49 -20.27 -12.61
C GLU A 44 -8.93 -21.64 -13.17
N ILE A 45 -10.19 -22.03 -12.93
CA ILE A 45 -10.76 -23.27 -13.42
C ILE A 45 -10.87 -23.29 -14.96
N ASP A 46 -11.28 -22.17 -15.56
CA ASP A 46 -11.42 -22.03 -17.02
C ASP A 46 -10.06 -22.00 -17.72
N CYS A 47 -9.00 -21.67 -16.99
CA CYS A 47 -7.63 -21.77 -17.48
C CYS A 47 -7.13 -23.22 -17.42
N ILE A 48 -7.35 -23.93 -16.31
CA ILE A 48 -6.69 -25.21 -16.05
C ILE A 48 -7.33 -26.38 -16.77
N LEU A 49 -8.66 -26.41 -16.91
CA LEU A 49 -9.34 -27.50 -17.61
C LEU A 49 -8.79 -27.77 -19.02
N PRO A 50 -8.64 -26.77 -19.92
CA PRO A 50 -8.03 -27.02 -21.24
C PRO A 50 -6.55 -27.39 -21.15
N LEU A 51 -5.79 -26.79 -20.22
CA LEU A 51 -4.36 -27.07 -20.05
C LEU A 51 -4.09 -28.49 -19.55
N LEU A 52 -5.02 -29.13 -18.82
CA LEU A 52 -4.88 -30.52 -18.41
C LEU A 52 -4.83 -31.46 -19.60
N ASP A 53 -5.63 -31.22 -20.63
CA ASP A 53 -5.64 -32.04 -21.83
C ASP A 53 -4.36 -31.81 -22.65
N GLU A 54 -3.94 -30.55 -22.81
CA GLU A 54 -2.67 -30.21 -23.48
C GLU A 54 -1.43 -30.76 -22.76
N ALA A 55 -1.44 -30.84 -21.42
CA ALA A 55 -0.34 -31.38 -20.64
C ALA A 55 -0.37 -32.91 -20.51
N SER A 56 -1.45 -33.59 -20.92
CA SER A 56 -1.61 -35.03 -20.69
C SER A 56 -0.61 -35.88 -21.48
N LEU A 57 -0.05 -36.89 -20.82
CA LEU A 57 0.95 -37.81 -21.38
C LEU A 57 0.35 -39.19 -21.64
N GLU A 58 0.84 -39.85 -22.69
CA GLU A 58 0.50 -41.26 -22.95
C GLU A 58 1.07 -42.18 -21.85
N PRO A 59 0.45 -43.34 -21.55
CA PRO A 59 0.88 -44.23 -20.46
C PRO A 59 2.37 -44.63 -20.54
N GLN A 60 2.86 -44.90 -21.75
CA GLN A 60 4.28 -45.25 -21.96
C GLN A 60 5.21 -44.06 -21.67
N GLN A 61 4.81 -42.85 -22.07
CA GLN A 61 5.55 -41.62 -21.78
C GLN A 61 5.58 -41.35 -20.27
N LYS A 62 4.45 -41.51 -19.56
CA LYS A 62 4.40 -41.36 -18.09
C LYS A 62 5.40 -42.26 -17.39
N GLN A 63 5.50 -43.53 -17.80
CA GLN A 63 6.46 -44.46 -17.22
C GLN A 63 7.91 -44.05 -17.49
N ALA A 64 8.20 -43.60 -18.72
CA ALA A 64 9.53 -43.11 -19.10
C ALA A 64 9.92 -41.83 -18.33
N VAL A 65 8.98 -40.90 -18.16
CA VAL A 65 9.15 -39.69 -17.35
C VAL A 65 9.46 -40.07 -15.90
N ARG A 66 8.64 -40.93 -15.30
CA ARG A 66 8.83 -41.37 -13.91
C ARG A 66 10.19 -42.02 -13.69
N LYS A 67 10.64 -42.87 -14.63
CA LYS A 67 11.96 -43.48 -14.60
C LYS A 67 13.07 -42.43 -14.67
N THR A 68 12.98 -41.50 -15.62
CA THR A 68 13.98 -40.43 -15.83
C THR A 68 14.06 -39.52 -14.60
N ALA A 69 12.92 -39.02 -14.13
CA ALA A 69 12.84 -38.15 -12.96
C ALA A 69 13.40 -38.84 -11.71
N ARG A 70 13.07 -40.13 -11.48
CA ARG A 70 13.60 -40.91 -10.36
C ARG A 70 15.12 -41.05 -10.43
N THR A 71 15.69 -41.31 -11.61
CA THR A 71 17.14 -41.39 -11.80
C THR A 71 17.80 -40.05 -11.43
N LEU A 72 17.28 -38.93 -11.94
CA LEU A 72 17.80 -37.60 -11.67
C LEU A 72 17.71 -37.25 -10.18
N VAL A 73 16.57 -37.48 -9.54
CA VAL A 73 16.37 -37.20 -8.11
C VAL A 73 17.27 -38.08 -7.24
N THR A 74 17.43 -39.36 -7.60
CA THR A 74 18.34 -40.28 -6.87
C THR A 74 19.78 -39.82 -6.99
N ALA A 75 20.23 -39.42 -8.19
CA ALA A 75 21.58 -38.91 -8.41
C ALA A 75 21.84 -37.63 -7.63
N LEU A 76 20.88 -36.69 -7.66
CA LEU A 76 20.94 -35.44 -6.87
C LEU A 76 21.07 -35.71 -5.37
N ARG A 77 20.23 -36.60 -4.81
CA ARG A 77 20.33 -36.99 -3.39
C ARG A 77 21.64 -37.72 -3.06
N GLY A 78 22.22 -38.43 -4.03
CA GLY A 78 23.49 -39.15 -3.87
C GLY A 78 24.76 -38.29 -3.96
N LYS A 79 24.67 -37.05 -4.49
CA LYS A 79 25.82 -36.19 -4.79
C LYS A 79 26.25 -35.23 -3.66
N HIS A 80 25.69 -35.29 -2.44
CA HIS A 80 26.00 -34.29 -1.40
C HIS A 80 27.10 -34.70 -0.42
N ARG A 81 28.17 -33.87 -0.32
CA ARG A 81 28.68 -33.23 0.93
C ARG A 81 29.87 -32.27 0.70
N GLY A 82 29.76 -31.03 1.19
CA GLY A 82 30.86 -30.21 1.71
C GLY A 82 31.73 -29.37 0.76
N SER A 83 31.43 -28.07 0.62
CA SER A 83 32.46 -27.03 0.39
C SER A 83 32.01 -25.60 0.75
N GLY A 84 30.71 -25.36 0.91
CA GLY A 84 30.14 -24.05 1.27
C GLY A 84 30.02 -23.81 2.78
N VAL A 85 28.91 -23.20 3.21
CA VAL A 85 28.64 -22.75 4.59
C VAL A 85 28.81 -23.87 5.64
N GLU A 86 28.67 -25.14 5.26
CA GLU A 86 29.03 -26.31 6.07
C GLU A 86 30.48 -26.27 6.59
N GLY A 87 31.44 -25.73 5.82
CA GLY A 87 32.83 -25.55 6.22
C GLY A 87 33.02 -24.50 7.32
N LEU A 88 32.27 -23.39 7.26
CA LEU A 88 32.26 -22.34 8.30
C LEU A 88 31.70 -22.87 9.63
N VAL A 89 30.64 -23.66 9.54
CA VAL A 89 30.02 -24.35 10.69
C VAL A 89 31.03 -25.30 11.34
N HIS A 90 31.82 -26.00 10.52
CA HIS A 90 32.83 -26.95 10.99
C HIS A 90 34.09 -26.26 11.58
N GLU A 91 34.57 -25.17 10.97
CA GLU A 91 35.77 -24.42 11.39
C GLU A 91 35.57 -23.76 12.77
N TYR A 92 34.39 -23.19 13.01
CA TYR A 92 34.07 -22.49 14.26
C TYR A 92 33.23 -23.33 15.24
N SER A 93 33.03 -24.63 14.95
CA SER A 93 32.18 -25.54 15.73
C SER A 93 30.80 -24.95 16.03
N LEU A 94 30.22 -24.25 15.04
CA LEU A 94 28.91 -23.63 15.15
C LEU A 94 27.87 -24.75 15.16
N SER A 95 26.82 -24.61 15.98
CA SER A 95 25.63 -25.41 15.74
C SER A 95 24.95 -24.97 14.44
N SER A 96 24.20 -25.87 13.83
CA SER A 96 23.32 -25.60 12.70
C SER A 96 22.46 -24.33 12.89
N GLN A 97 22.02 -24.03 14.11
CA GLN A 97 21.21 -22.84 14.41
C GLN A 97 22.08 -21.58 14.58
N GLU A 98 23.34 -21.73 15.02
CA GLU A 98 24.31 -20.64 15.16
C GLU A 98 24.76 -20.10 13.80
N GLY A 99 25.01 -20.98 12.82
CA GLY A 99 25.38 -20.56 11.47
C GLY A 99 24.28 -19.81 10.73
N VAL A 100 23.01 -20.20 10.92
CA VAL A 100 21.83 -19.56 10.31
C VAL A 100 21.67 -18.13 10.79
N ALA A 101 21.74 -17.95 12.12
CA ALA A 101 21.63 -16.63 12.72
C ALA A 101 22.80 -15.72 12.31
N LEU A 102 24.00 -16.27 12.15
CA LEU A 102 25.18 -15.54 11.70
C LEU A 102 25.06 -15.03 10.26
N MET A 103 24.52 -15.84 9.34
CA MET A 103 24.34 -15.44 7.93
C MET A 103 23.25 -14.36 7.78
N CYS A 104 22.13 -14.50 8.50
CA CYS A 104 21.09 -13.45 8.55
C CYS A 104 21.66 -12.11 9.04
N LEU A 105 22.52 -12.15 10.06
CA LEU A 105 23.17 -10.96 10.61
C LEU A 105 24.20 -10.36 9.63
N ALA A 106 25.00 -11.21 8.97
CA ALA A 106 25.99 -10.78 7.98
C ALA A 106 25.34 -10.03 6.80
N GLU A 107 24.26 -10.57 6.26
CA GLU A 107 23.49 -9.95 5.17
C GLU A 107 22.94 -8.58 5.57
N ALA A 108 22.38 -8.46 6.77
CA ALA A 108 21.78 -7.23 7.25
C ALA A 108 22.85 -6.16 7.57
N LEU A 109 24.02 -6.55 8.08
CA LEU A 109 25.15 -5.65 8.34
C LEU A 109 25.76 -5.06 7.06
N LEU A 110 25.78 -5.82 5.97
CA LEU A 110 26.30 -5.37 4.68
C LEU A 110 25.53 -4.18 4.08
N ARG A 111 24.23 -4.09 4.36
CA ARG A 111 23.34 -3.08 3.77
C ARG A 111 23.40 -1.73 4.48
N ILE A 112 23.93 -1.70 5.70
CA ILE A 112 23.92 -0.51 6.55
C ILE A 112 25.29 0.17 6.42
N PRO A 113 25.38 1.43 5.99
CA PRO A 113 26.67 2.10 5.79
C PRO A 113 27.33 2.55 7.08
N ASP A 114 26.56 2.95 8.11
CA ASP A 114 27.10 3.54 9.33
C ASP A 114 27.22 2.56 10.51
N MET A 115 28.17 2.82 11.40
CA MET A 115 28.46 1.95 12.53
C MET A 115 27.38 1.95 13.61
N ALA A 116 26.71 3.07 13.88
CA ALA A 116 25.75 3.16 14.97
C ALA A 116 24.48 2.34 14.68
N THR A 117 23.99 2.38 13.43
CA THR A 117 22.87 1.55 12.96
C THR A 117 23.28 0.09 12.83
N ARG A 118 24.54 -0.23 12.44
CA ARG A 118 25.07 -1.60 12.50
C ARG A 118 25.09 -2.14 13.92
N ASP A 119 25.55 -1.32 14.88
CA ASP A 119 25.59 -1.67 16.30
C ASP A 119 24.18 -1.81 16.87
N ALA A 120 23.23 -0.98 16.43
CA ALA A 120 21.82 -1.12 16.80
C ALA A 120 21.21 -2.40 16.23
N LEU A 121 21.48 -2.74 14.96
CA LEU A 121 21.08 -4.02 14.40
C LEU A 121 21.71 -5.18 15.17
N ILE A 122 23.01 -5.11 15.47
CA ILE A 122 23.69 -6.09 16.31
C ILE A 122 22.93 -6.19 17.63
N ARG A 123 22.78 -5.11 18.40
CA ARG A 123 22.07 -5.07 19.69
C ARG A 123 20.66 -5.65 19.63
N ASP A 124 19.85 -5.19 18.66
CA ASP A 124 18.48 -5.64 18.38
C ASP A 124 18.44 -7.16 18.11
N LYS A 125 19.46 -7.69 17.44
CA LYS A 125 19.56 -9.13 17.13
C LYS A 125 20.36 -9.95 18.15
N ILE A 126 21.13 -9.32 19.05
CA ILE A 126 22.18 -9.96 19.87
C ILE A 126 21.95 -9.82 21.39
N SER A 127 21.51 -8.68 21.96
CA SER A 127 21.96 -8.35 23.32
C SER A 127 21.01 -8.42 24.52
N HIS A 128 19.71 -8.75 24.45
CA HIS A 128 18.87 -8.81 25.69
C HIS A 128 18.14 -10.14 25.93
N GLY A 129 18.64 -10.88 26.93
CA GLY A 129 18.21 -12.21 27.36
C GLY A 129 16.89 -12.31 28.15
N ASP A 130 15.97 -11.33 28.06
CA ASP A 130 14.59 -11.51 28.55
C ASP A 130 13.56 -10.96 27.55
N TRP A 131 13.34 -11.77 26.52
CA TRP A 131 12.52 -11.43 25.35
C TRP A 131 11.05 -11.89 25.51
N LYS A 132 10.71 -12.63 26.58
CA LYS A 132 9.33 -13.12 26.84
C LYS A 132 8.32 -11.99 27.09
N SER A 133 8.78 -10.81 27.50
CA SER A 133 7.96 -9.63 27.75
C SER A 133 7.60 -8.84 26.48
N HIS A 134 8.23 -9.13 25.33
CA HIS A 134 8.09 -8.37 24.08
C HIS A 134 7.48 -9.17 22.92
N VAL A 135 7.03 -10.40 23.16
CA VAL A 135 6.45 -11.28 22.12
C VAL A 135 4.99 -11.59 22.46
N GLY A 136 4.13 -10.60 22.27
CA GLY A 136 2.73 -10.79 21.95
C GLY A 136 2.54 -10.59 20.45
N GLY A 137 2.20 -11.64 19.71
CA GLY A 137 1.77 -11.54 18.31
C GLY A 137 2.77 -12.04 17.25
N GLY A 138 2.79 -13.36 17.02
CA GLY A 138 2.89 -14.03 15.71
C GLY A 138 3.96 -13.70 14.64
N ARG A 139 4.84 -12.70 14.81
CA ARG A 139 5.90 -12.37 13.83
C ARG A 139 7.17 -13.16 14.10
N SER A 140 7.64 -13.89 13.09
CA SER A 140 8.95 -14.55 13.16
C SER A 140 10.07 -13.60 12.77
N LEU A 141 11.05 -13.47 13.66
CA LEU A 141 12.22 -12.57 13.57
C LEU A 141 13.30 -13.09 12.61
N PHE A 142 13.17 -14.33 12.15
CA PHE A 142 14.09 -14.95 11.22
C PHE A 142 13.32 -15.45 10.00
N VAL A 143 12.58 -14.54 9.36
CA VAL A 143 11.83 -14.81 8.12
C VAL A 143 12.67 -15.59 7.09
N ASN A 144 13.96 -15.28 7.00
CA ASN A 144 14.91 -15.92 6.10
C ASN A 144 15.73 -17.04 6.76
N ALA A 145 15.53 -17.38 8.03
CA ALA A 145 16.22 -18.52 8.65
C ALA A 145 15.76 -19.87 8.12
N ALA A 146 14.62 -19.96 7.46
CA ALA A 146 14.30 -21.15 6.69
C ALA A 146 15.28 -21.29 5.49
N SER A 147 15.52 -20.18 4.76
CA SER A 147 16.48 -20.12 3.65
C SER A 147 17.92 -20.34 4.11
N TRP A 148 18.34 -19.65 5.18
CA TRP A 148 19.68 -19.83 5.74
C TRP A 148 19.82 -21.16 6.50
N GLY A 149 18.73 -21.69 7.09
CA GLY A 149 18.62 -23.03 7.70
C GLY A 149 18.87 -24.14 6.70
N LEU A 150 18.32 -23.98 5.50
CA LEU A 150 18.62 -24.85 4.37
C LEU A 150 20.11 -24.78 3.99
N VAL A 151 20.66 -23.56 3.85
CA VAL A 151 22.06 -23.32 3.46
C VAL A 151 23.08 -23.85 4.50
N VAL A 152 22.78 -23.75 5.79
CA VAL A 152 23.72 -24.05 6.89
C VAL A 152 23.62 -25.49 7.36
N THR A 153 22.43 -26.10 7.28
CA THR A 153 22.13 -27.36 8.00
C THR A 153 21.76 -28.52 7.07
N GLY A 154 21.54 -28.23 5.79
CA GLY A 154 21.05 -29.21 4.82
C GLY A 154 19.66 -29.77 5.13
N LYS A 155 18.97 -29.26 6.17
CA LYS A 155 17.66 -29.72 6.63
C LYS A 155 16.71 -28.55 6.79
N LEU A 156 15.49 -28.69 6.28
CA LEU A 156 14.46 -27.69 6.47
C LEU A 156 13.70 -27.95 7.79
N THR A 157 13.82 -27.04 8.76
CA THR A 157 12.96 -27.07 9.95
C THR A 157 11.63 -26.40 9.63
N ALA A 158 10.55 -27.19 9.52
CA ALA A 158 9.19 -26.75 9.18
C ALA A 158 8.59 -25.68 10.12
N THR A 159 9.21 -25.48 11.29
CA THR A 159 8.99 -24.35 12.18
C THR A 159 10.35 -23.79 12.58
N VAL A 160 10.63 -22.56 12.18
CA VAL A 160 11.79 -21.83 12.71
C VAL A 160 11.48 -21.52 14.17
N ASN A 161 12.17 -22.19 15.08
CA ASN A 161 12.06 -21.90 16.51
C ASN A 161 12.91 -20.66 16.80
N ASP A 162 12.35 -19.47 16.62
CA ASP A 162 13.04 -18.19 16.86
C ASP A 162 13.68 -18.14 18.26
N ARG A 163 13.07 -18.81 19.26
CA ARG A 163 13.65 -18.96 20.61
C ARG A 163 15.01 -19.67 20.58
N SER A 164 15.13 -20.69 19.73
CA SER A 164 16.31 -21.54 19.57
C SER A 164 17.42 -20.84 18.79
N LEU A 165 17.10 -20.13 17.70
CA LEU A 165 18.08 -19.35 16.93
C LEU A 165 18.66 -18.19 17.73
N THR A 166 17.83 -17.47 18.48
CA THR A 166 18.30 -16.42 19.38
C THR A 166 19.15 -16.98 20.52
N ALA A 167 18.76 -18.11 21.12
CA ALA A 167 19.56 -18.79 22.16
C ALA A 167 20.86 -19.41 21.61
N ALA A 168 20.87 -19.80 20.33
CA ALA A 168 22.05 -20.26 19.60
C ALA A 168 23.01 -19.09 19.38
N LEU A 169 22.54 -17.99 18.78
CA LEU A 169 23.36 -16.78 18.58
C LEU A 169 23.92 -16.28 19.92
N THR A 170 23.09 -16.18 20.96
CA THR A 170 23.51 -15.77 22.31
C THR A 170 24.60 -16.69 22.90
N ARG A 171 24.51 -18.02 22.69
CA ARG A 171 25.55 -18.97 23.11
C ARG A 171 26.84 -18.82 22.32
N LEU A 172 26.74 -18.61 21.00
CA LEU A 172 27.90 -18.37 20.14
C LEU A 172 28.65 -17.12 20.59
N ILE A 173 27.93 -16.04 20.88
CA ILE A 173 28.48 -14.77 21.35
C ILE A 173 29.17 -14.95 22.70
N ALA A 174 28.49 -15.60 23.66
CA ALA A 174 29.06 -15.86 24.99
C ALA A 174 30.30 -16.76 24.94
N ARG A 175 30.40 -17.65 23.94
CA ARG A 175 31.52 -18.58 23.74
C ARG A 175 32.71 -17.95 23.00
N CYS A 176 32.45 -17.09 22.00
CA CYS A 176 33.47 -16.69 21.02
C CYS A 176 33.79 -15.18 20.99
N GLY A 177 32.96 -14.33 21.59
CA GLY A 177 33.14 -12.88 21.63
C GLY A 177 32.88 -12.14 20.29
N GLU A 178 32.70 -10.82 20.38
CA GLU A 178 32.42 -9.91 19.24
C GLU A 178 33.45 -10.01 18.07
N PRO A 179 34.77 -10.15 18.30
CA PRO A 179 35.75 -10.22 17.21
C PRO A 179 35.65 -11.48 16.31
N VAL A 180 35.04 -12.57 16.80
CA VAL A 180 34.83 -13.80 16.01
C VAL A 180 33.59 -13.67 15.12
N ILE A 181 32.54 -12.98 15.58
CA ILE A 181 31.34 -12.68 14.78
C ILE A 181 31.73 -11.82 13.59
N ARG A 182 32.58 -10.81 13.81
CA ARG A 182 33.09 -9.94 12.74
C ARG A 182 33.84 -10.73 11.66
N ARG A 183 34.74 -11.64 12.07
CA ARG A 183 35.44 -12.54 11.12
C ARG A 183 34.50 -13.53 10.44
N GLY A 184 33.50 -14.05 11.13
CA GLY A 184 32.47 -14.93 10.57
C GLY A 184 31.60 -14.23 9.53
N VAL A 185 31.26 -12.95 9.76
CA VAL A 185 30.56 -12.07 8.81
C VAL A 185 31.44 -11.80 7.59
N ASP A 186 32.71 -11.45 7.77
CA ASP A 186 33.64 -11.21 6.66
C ASP A 186 33.85 -12.48 5.79
N MET A 187 33.87 -13.66 6.40
CA MET A 187 33.95 -14.94 5.68
C MET A 187 32.64 -15.24 4.93
N ALA A 188 31.50 -15.03 5.58
CA ALA A 188 30.18 -15.16 4.97
C ALA A 188 30.01 -14.24 3.75
N MET A 189 30.52 -13.00 3.83
CA MET A 189 30.54 -12.05 2.71
C MET A 189 31.26 -12.62 1.50
N ARG A 190 32.43 -13.19 1.71
CA ARG A 190 33.28 -13.74 0.64
C ARG A 190 32.63 -14.97 -0.03
N MET A 191 31.98 -15.82 0.76
CA MET A 191 31.25 -16.98 0.25
C MET A 191 29.97 -16.59 -0.50
N MET A 192 29.25 -15.56 -0.03
CA MET A 192 28.07 -15.03 -0.72
C MET A 192 28.42 -14.43 -2.09
N GLY A 193 29.58 -13.76 -2.19
CA GLY A 193 30.10 -13.20 -3.45
C GLY A 193 30.55 -14.23 -4.50
N GLU A 194 30.81 -15.48 -4.11
CA GLU A 194 31.20 -16.54 -5.06
C GLU A 194 30.05 -17.49 -5.41
N GLN A 195 29.05 -17.61 -4.53
CA GLN A 195 27.93 -18.55 -4.71
C GLN A 195 26.70 -17.93 -5.38
N PHE A 196 26.42 -16.64 -5.17
CA PHE A 196 25.21 -15.97 -5.68
C PHE A 196 25.46 -15.07 -6.90
N VAL A 197 26.70 -14.67 -7.14
CA VAL A 197 27.13 -14.05 -8.39
C VAL A 197 28.27 -14.86 -8.98
N THR A 198 28.27 -14.99 -10.31
CA THR A 198 29.37 -15.67 -11.00
C THR A 198 30.64 -14.83 -10.91
N GLY A 199 30.53 -13.50 -10.83
CA GLY A 199 31.64 -12.57 -10.55
C GLY A 199 31.12 -11.17 -10.24
N GLU A 200 31.96 -10.32 -9.63
CA GLU A 200 31.60 -8.92 -9.37
C GLU A 200 31.56 -8.09 -10.67
N THR A 201 32.35 -8.51 -11.66
CA THR A 201 32.45 -7.90 -12.99
C THR A 201 32.22 -8.92 -14.09
N ILE A 202 31.86 -8.44 -15.28
CA ILE A 202 31.63 -9.33 -16.43
C ILE A 202 32.89 -10.11 -16.82
N ASP A 203 34.07 -9.50 -16.75
CA ASP A 203 35.34 -10.16 -17.09
C ASP A 203 35.67 -11.30 -16.12
N GLU A 204 35.39 -11.11 -14.82
CA GLU A 204 35.55 -12.16 -13.83
C GLU A 204 34.57 -13.32 -14.05
N ALA A 205 33.29 -12.99 -14.29
CA ALA A 205 32.27 -13.99 -14.57
C ALA A 205 32.60 -14.83 -15.81
N LEU A 206 33.07 -14.16 -16.87
CA LEU A 206 33.54 -14.75 -18.12
C LEU A 206 34.74 -15.69 -17.93
N SER A 207 35.67 -15.34 -17.03
CA SER A 207 36.81 -16.19 -16.69
C SER A 207 36.38 -17.47 -15.97
N ARG A 208 35.47 -17.34 -15.00
CA ARG A 208 34.96 -18.47 -14.20
C ARG A 208 34.05 -19.41 -15.00
N ALA A 209 33.34 -18.88 -16.01
CA ALA A 209 32.45 -19.65 -16.87
C ALA A 209 33.14 -20.77 -17.67
N ARG A 210 34.46 -20.64 -17.93
CA ARG A 210 35.22 -21.57 -18.80
C ARG A 210 35.16 -23.02 -18.36
N GLU A 211 35.12 -23.28 -17.04
CA GLU A 211 35.09 -24.65 -16.52
C GLU A 211 33.81 -25.39 -16.94
N MET A 212 32.65 -24.76 -16.78
CA MET A 212 31.37 -25.37 -17.14
C MET A 212 31.14 -25.34 -18.65
N GLU A 213 31.67 -24.34 -19.38
CA GLU A 213 31.65 -24.34 -20.85
C GLU A 213 32.37 -25.57 -21.42
N GLN A 214 33.50 -25.98 -20.83
CA GLN A 214 34.21 -27.21 -21.24
C GLN A 214 33.39 -28.49 -20.99
N LYS A 215 32.48 -28.47 -20.03
CA LYS A 215 31.52 -29.56 -19.75
C LYS A 215 30.30 -29.53 -20.66
N GLY A 216 30.18 -28.54 -21.56
CA GLY A 216 29.09 -28.40 -22.52
C GLY A 216 27.97 -27.44 -22.12
N PHE A 217 28.14 -26.66 -21.04
CA PHE A 217 27.16 -25.64 -20.65
C PHE A 217 27.31 -24.37 -21.48
N GLY A 218 26.19 -23.68 -21.71
CA GLY A 218 26.18 -22.29 -22.21
C GLY A 218 25.97 -21.30 -21.06
N TYR A 219 26.11 -20.01 -21.33
CA TYR A 219 25.84 -18.94 -20.35
C TYR A 219 24.89 -17.87 -20.89
N SER A 220 24.10 -17.27 -19.99
CA SER A 220 23.35 -16.01 -20.17
C SER A 220 23.65 -15.12 -18.98
N TYR A 221 24.34 -14.00 -19.18
CA TYR A 221 24.72 -13.13 -18.07
C TYR A 221 23.60 -12.17 -17.68
N ASP A 222 23.36 -12.03 -16.38
CA ASP A 222 22.39 -11.10 -15.78
C ASP A 222 23.14 -10.03 -15.00
N MET A 223 23.11 -8.79 -15.49
CA MET A 223 23.84 -7.68 -14.89
C MET A 223 23.17 -7.10 -13.64
N LEU A 224 22.13 -7.76 -13.10
CA LEU A 224 21.40 -7.39 -11.87
C LEU A 224 20.72 -6.01 -11.88
N GLY A 225 20.83 -5.25 -12.97
CA GLY A 225 20.13 -3.98 -13.14
C GLY A 225 18.63 -4.16 -13.29
N GLU A 226 17.85 -3.45 -12.47
CA GLU A 226 16.40 -3.39 -12.54
C GLU A 226 15.86 -2.09 -11.92
N ALA A 227 14.58 -1.78 -12.20
CA ALA A 227 13.81 -0.73 -11.56
C ALA A 227 14.56 0.62 -11.46
N ALA A 228 14.99 1.15 -12.61
CA ALA A 228 15.58 2.48 -12.67
C ALA A 228 14.61 3.48 -12.00
N THR A 229 15.12 4.27 -11.06
CA THR A 229 14.31 5.28 -10.37
C THR A 229 14.46 6.65 -11.02
N THR A 230 15.62 6.88 -11.65
CA THR A 230 15.97 8.13 -12.33
C THR A 230 16.43 7.88 -13.76
N LYS A 231 16.43 8.93 -14.59
CA LYS A 231 17.10 8.88 -15.91
C LYS A 231 18.56 8.49 -15.83
N ALA A 232 19.29 8.95 -14.80
CA ALA A 232 20.69 8.62 -14.60
C ALA A 232 20.90 7.13 -14.29
N ASP A 233 20.01 6.50 -13.53
CA ASP A 233 20.05 5.04 -13.32
C ASP A 233 19.87 4.30 -14.64
N ALA A 234 18.90 4.73 -15.45
CA ALA A 234 18.64 4.11 -16.75
C ALA A 234 19.82 4.24 -17.73
N GLU A 235 20.49 5.40 -17.72
CA GLU A 235 21.71 5.62 -18.52
C GLU A 235 22.89 4.79 -18.01
N ARG A 236 23.04 4.63 -16.69
CA ARG A 236 24.05 3.76 -16.09
C ARG A 236 23.83 2.32 -16.52
N TYR A 237 22.64 1.78 -16.30
CA TYR A 237 22.32 0.39 -16.67
C TYR A 237 22.45 0.13 -18.17
N PHE A 238 22.06 1.09 -19.02
CA PHE A 238 22.28 0.98 -20.45
C PHE A 238 23.77 0.79 -20.80
N ARG A 239 24.66 1.59 -20.21
CA ARG A 239 26.11 1.46 -20.42
C ARG A 239 26.66 0.16 -19.83
N ASP A 240 26.14 -0.29 -18.70
CA ASP A 240 26.54 -1.57 -18.09
C ASP A 240 26.20 -2.74 -19.03
N TYR A 241 25.02 -2.73 -19.64
CA TYR A 241 24.64 -3.73 -20.65
C TYR A 241 25.49 -3.62 -21.93
N GLU A 242 25.73 -2.41 -22.43
CA GLU A 242 26.59 -2.18 -23.60
C GLU A 242 28.00 -2.76 -23.39
N ASN A 243 28.62 -2.43 -22.25
CA ASN A 243 29.93 -2.94 -21.87
C ASN A 243 29.95 -4.46 -21.74
N ALA A 244 28.92 -5.04 -21.12
CA ALA A 244 28.78 -6.48 -20.99
C ALA A 244 28.64 -7.17 -22.35
N ILE A 245 27.81 -6.66 -23.26
CA ILE A 245 27.63 -7.19 -24.62
C ILE A 245 28.97 -7.22 -25.37
N HIS A 246 29.75 -6.15 -25.29
CA HIS A 246 31.09 -6.12 -25.89
C HIS A 246 32.03 -7.19 -25.32
N ALA A 247 32.05 -7.39 -24.00
CA ALA A 247 32.89 -8.40 -23.35
C ALA A 247 32.46 -9.82 -23.73
N ILE A 248 31.16 -10.11 -23.64
CA ILE A 248 30.55 -11.40 -23.98
C ILE A 248 30.78 -11.72 -25.45
N GLY A 249 30.56 -10.76 -26.35
CA GLY A 249 30.74 -10.91 -27.79
C GLY A 249 32.16 -11.25 -28.20
N ARG A 250 33.17 -10.63 -27.57
CA ARG A 250 34.58 -10.98 -27.79
C ARG A 250 34.90 -12.42 -27.37
N GLN A 251 34.35 -12.90 -26.25
CA GLN A 251 34.53 -14.28 -25.79
C GLN A 251 33.69 -15.29 -26.57
N ALA A 252 32.54 -14.88 -27.12
CA ALA A 252 31.72 -15.74 -27.95
C ALA A 252 32.50 -16.23 -29.18
N ASN A 253 33.38 -15.38 -29.74
CA ASN A 253 34.32 -15.72 -30.82
C ASN A 253 33.64 -16.47 -31.99
N GLY A 254 32.44 -16.01 -32.39
CA GLY A 254 31.68 -16.60 -33.51
C GLY A 254 31.00 -17.94 -33.22
N ARG A 255 30.89 -18.37 -31.95
CA ARG A 255 30.12 -19.59 -31.57
C ARG A 255 28.60 -19.46 -31.79
N GLY A 256 28.13 -18.26 -32.13
CA GLY A 256 26.74 -17.95 -32.44
C GLY A 256 25.80 -17.99 -31.24
N VAL A 257 24.51 -17.72 -31.50
CA VAL A 257 23.48 -17.51 -30.46
C VAL A 257 23.13 -18.76 -29.65
N TYR A 258 23.42 -19.97 -30.16
CA TYR A 258 23.09 -21.23 -29.51
C TYR A 258 24.25 -21.79 -28.68
N ALA A 259 25.44 -21.95 -29.28
CA ALA A 259 26.60 -22.53 -28.59
C ALA A 259 27.43 -21.48 -27.85
N GLY A 260 27.32 -20.21 -28.23
CA GLY A 260 27.96 -19.09 -27.55
C GLY A 260 27.17 -18.60 -26.33
N PRO A 261 27.79 -17.73 -25.51
CA PRO A 261 27.11 -17.04 -24.42
C PRO A 261 26.15 -15.96 -24.94
N GLY A 262 25.24 -15.53 -24.08
CA GLY A 262 24.34 -14.39 -24.31
C GLY A 262 24.19 -13.51 -23.07
N ILE A 263 23.27 -12.55 -23.15
CA ILE A 263 22.95 -11.62 -22.06
C ILE A 263 21.44 -11.59 -21.81
N SER A 264 21.05 -11.31 -20.56
CA SER A 264 19.68 -11.02 -20.15
C SER A 264 19.57 -9.56 -19.71
N ILE A 265 18.55 -8.86 -20.20
CA ILE A 265 18.24 -7.47 -19.85
C ILE A 265 16.84 -7.36 -19.24
N LYS A 266 16.64 -6.37 -18.37
CA LYS A 266 15.31 -6.01 -17.83
C LYS A 266 14.90 -4.64 -18.38
N LEU A 267 13.66 -4.53 -18.85
CA LEU A 267 13.19 -3.29 -19.48
C LEU A 267 13.05 -2.17 -18.43
N SER A 268 12.68 -2.51 -17.20
CA SER A 268 12.63 -1.55 -16.09
C SER A 268 13.99 -0.93 -15.73
N ALA A 269 15.11 -1.58 -16.07
CA ALA A 269 16.44 -1.01 -15.91
C ALA A 269 16.73 0.10 -16.93
N LEU A 270 16.05 0.09 -18.08
CA LEU A 270 16.36 0.96 -19.22
C LEU A 270 15.47 2.20 -19.31
N HIS A 271 14.49 2.34 -18.41
CA HIS A 271 13.63 3.52 -18.35
C HIS A 271 12.99 3.69 -16.97
N PRO A 272 13.05 4.89 -16.37
CA PRO A 272 12.52 5.09 -15.02
C PRO A 272 11.00 5.01 -14.92
N ARG A 273 10.30 5.17 -16.06
CA ARG A 273 8.84 5.11 -16.14
C ARG A 273 8.36 4.00 -17.09
N TYR A 274 8.87 2.79 -16.90
CA TYR A 274 8.42 1.62 -17.67
C TYR A 274 7.05 1.12 -17.17
N SER A 275 5.98 1.69 -17.71
CA SER A 275 4.58 1.37 -17.38
C SER A 275 3.63 1.67 -18.54
N ARG A 276 2.45 1.04 -18.56
CA ARG A 276 1.40 1.28 -19.58
C ARG A 276 0.92 2.73 -19.62
N SER A 277 0.87 3.41 -18.48
CA SER A 277 0.50 4.84 -18.40
C SER A 277 1.48 5.74 -19.15
N GLN A 278 2.74 5.33 -19.28
CA GLN A 278 3.80 6.08 -19.96
C GLN A 278 4.20 5.42 -21.30
N ALA A 279 3.28 4.67 -21.91
CA ALA A 279 3.51 3.93 -23.16
C ALA A 279 4.17 4.77 -24.27
N ALA A 280 3.72 6.01 -24.47
CA ALA A 280 4.31 6.89 -25.49
C ALA A 280 5.80 7.18 -25.22
N ARG A 281 6.17 7.47 -23.96
CA ARG A 281 7.57 7.66 -23.54
C ARG A 281 8.37 6.37 -23.68
N VAL A 282 7.79 5.24 -23.29
CA VAL A 282 8.43 3.92 -23.45
C VAL A 282 8.78 3.65 -24.92
N MET A 283 7.84 3.86 -25.84
CA MET A 283 8.10 3.65 -27.27
C MET A 283 9.09 4.68 -27.86
N ALA A 284 9.13 5.91 -27.33
CA ALA A 284 10.02 6.96 -27.83
C ALA A 284 11.43 6.94 -27.22
N GLU A 285 11.58 6.48 -25.97
CA GLU A 285 12.81 6.63 -25.18
C GLU A 285 13.44 5.26 -24.83
N LEU A 286 12.63 4.26 -24.46
CA LEU A 286 13.10 2.93 -24.06
C LEU A 286 13.40 2.07 -25.29
N LEU A 287 12.47 1.99 -26.25
CA LEU A 287 12.62 1.15 -27.45
C LEU A 287 13.94 1.43 -28.22
N PRO A 288 14.36 2.70 -28.48
CA PRO A 288 15.62 2.95 -29.15
C PRO A 288 16.85 2.42 -28.40
N ARG A 289 16.83 2.45 -27.05
CA ARG A 289 17.91 1.87 -26.23
C ARG A 289 17.98 0.37 -26.42
N VAL A 290 16.85 -0.33 -26.39
CA VAL A 290 16.83 -1.79 -26.59
C VAL A 290 17.28 -2.13 -28.01
N LYS A 291 16.82 -1.39 -29.03
CA LYS A 291 17.29 -1.57 -30.42
C LYS A 291 18.81 -1.43 -30.52
N ALA A 292 19.39 -0.40 -29.90
CA ALA A 292 20.85 -0.22 -29.89
C ALA A 292 21.59 -1.43 -29.29
N LEU A 293 21.11 -1.97 -28.16
CA LEU A 293 21.68 -3.18 -27.57
C LEU A 293 21.49 -4.42 -28.47
N CYS A 294 20.34 -4.54 -29.15
CA CYS A 294 20.09 -5.60 -30.13
C CYS A 294 21.01 -5.52 -31.35
N HIS A 295 21.23 -4.34 -31.93
CA HIS A 295 22.18 -4.16 -33.05
C HIS A 295 23.60 -4.55 -32.63
N LEU A 296 24.00 -4.18 -31.40
CA LEU A 296 25.30 -4.55 -30.87
C LEU A 296 25.43 -6.07 -30.67
N ALA A 297 24.41 -6.71 -30.08
CA ALA A 297 24.38 -8.16 -29.90
C ALA A 297 24.39 -8.91 -31.25
N LYS A 298 23.67 -8.40 -32.26
CA LYS A 298 23.72 -8.88 -33.65
C LYS A 298 25.12 -8.79 -34.23
N GLY A 299 25.84 -7.68 -34.00
CA GLY A 299 27.21 -7.49 -34.48
C GLY A 299 28.20 -8.56 -34.00
N TYR A 300 27.93 -9.17 -32.85
CA TYR A 300 28.71 -10.29 -32.28
C TYR A 300 28.06 -11.67 -32.47
N ASP A 301 26.85 -11.74 -33.05
CA ASP A 301 26.01 -12.93 -33.14
C ASP A 301 25.80 -13.65 -31.80
N ILE A 302 25.51 -12.88 -30.73
CA ILE A 302 25.16 -13.43 -29.41
C ILE A 302 23.67 -13.28 -29.12
N GLY A 303 23.14 -14.10 -28.20
CA GLY A 303 21.75 -13.96 -27.76
C GLY A 303 21.56 -12.78 -26.81
N LEU A 304 20.47 -12.03 -26.99
CA LEU A 304 20.00 -10.99 -26.07
C LEU A 304 18.56 -11.31 -25.66
N ASN A 305 18.36 -11.64 -24.39
CA ASN A 305 17.08 -12.04 -23.85
C ASN A 305 16.43 -10.92 -23.03
N ILE A 306 15.18 -10.60 -23.34
CA ILE A 306 14.36 -9.68 -22.57
C ILE A 306 13.66 -10.46 -21.45
N ASP A 307 14.04 -10.19 -20.20
CA ASP A 307 13.44 -10.80 -19.02
C ASP A 307 12.00 -10.32 -18.78
N ALA A 308 11.15 -11.21 -18.28
CA ALA A 308 9.77 -10.92 -17.92
C ALA A 308 9.67 -10.52 -16.45
N GLU A 309 8.98 -9.42 -16.18
CA GLU A 309 8.86 -8.79 -14.87
C GLU A 309 7.42 -8.96 -14.31
N GLU A 310 6.79 -7.91 -13.80
CA GLU A 310 5.41 -7.92 -13.30
C GLU A 310 4.35 -8.09 -14.41
N ALA A 311 3.17 -8.58 -14.03
CA ALA A 311 2.09 -8.89 -14.95
C ALA A 311 1.57 -7.66 -15.72
N ASP A 312 1.58 -6.48 -15.11
CA ASP A 312 1.11 -5.22 -15.73
C ASP A 312 2.04 -4.67 -16.82
N ARG A 313 3.23 -5.27 -16.98
CA ARG A 313 4.23 -4.94 -18.02
C ARG A 313 4.24 -5.90 -19.20
N LEU A 314 3.61 -7.07 -19.07
CA LEU A 314 3.66 -8.13 -20.08
C LEU A 314 3.21 -7.65 -21.46
N GLU A 315 2.01 -7.09 -21.60
CA GLU A 315 1.49 -6.68 -22.90
C GLU A 315 2.26 -5.50 -23.51
N LEU A 316 2.74 -4.56 -22.67
CA LEU A 316 3.60 -3.47 -23.11
C LEU A 316 4.92 -4.00 -23.68
N SER A 317 5.55 -4.99 -23.03
CA SER A 317 6.79 -5.60 -23.53
C SER A 317 6.61 -6.28 -24.90
N LEU A 318 5.41 -6.78 -25.22
CA LEU A 318 5.10 -7.37 -26.52
C LEU A 318 5.08 -6.33 -27.64
N ASP A 319 4.68 -5.09 -27.35
CA ASP A 319 4.77 -4.00 -28.32
C ASP A 319 6.22 -3.67 -28.67
N LEU A 320 7.14 -3.72 -27.69
CA LEU A 320 8.57 -3.54 -27.94
C LEU A 320 9.13 -4.72 -28.75
N LEU A 321 8.78 -5.96 -28.37
CA LEU A 321 9.21 -7.16 -29.08
C LEU A 321 8.80 -7.11 -30.56
N GLU A 322 7.56 -6.71 -30.85
CA GLU A 322 7.08 -6.60 -32.23
C GLU A 322 7.84 -5.53 -33.03
N GLU A 323 8.12 -4.36 -32.45
CA GLU A 323 8.94 -3.33 -33.10
C GLU A 323 10.40 -3.75 -33.34
N ILE A 324 10.95 -4.59 -32.48
CA ILE A 324 12.31 -5.12 -32.62
C ILE A 324 12.34 -6.18 -33.73
N CYS A 325 11.38 -7.11 -33.75
CA CYS A 325 11.32 -8.18 -34.77
C CYS A 325 11.06 -7.65 -36.19
N PHE A 326 10.43 -6.49 -36.35
CA PHE A 326 10.24 -5.85 -37.66
C PHE A 326 11.31 -4.81 -38.01
N ASP A 327 12.37 -4.70 -37.20
CA ASP A 327 13.49 -3.83 -37.54
C ASP A 327 14.32 -4.42 -38.69
N PRO A 328 14.41 -3.76 -39.85
CA PRO A 328 15.13 -4.28 -41.01
C PRO A 328 16.63 -4.45 -40.75
N GLU A 329 17.22 -3.65 -39.86
CA GLU A 329 18.63 -3.77 -39.50
C GLU A 329 18.92 -4.98 -38.61
N LEU A 330 17.90 -5.66 -38.07
CA LEU A 330 18.05 -6.90 -37.32
C LEU A 330 17.84 -8.16 -38.18
N ALA A 331 17.35 -8.04 -39.41
CA ALA A 331 17.10 -9.16 -40.30
C ALA A 331 18.27 -10.17 -40.38
N GLY A 332 17.95 -11.46 -40.34
CA GLY A 332 18.93 -12.56 -40.38
C GLY A 332 19.59 -12.92 -39.04
N TRP A 333 19.36 -12.15 -37.97
CA TRP A 333 19.85 -12.47 -36.62
C TRP A 333 18.79 -13.18 -35.78
N ASN A 334 19.12 -14.37 -35.28
CA ASN A 334 18.19 -15.20 -34.49
C ASN A 334 18.48 -15.13 -32.98
N GLY A 335 19.16 -14.08 -32.51
CA GLY A 335 19.52 -13.89 -31.11
C GLY A 335 18.50 -13.09 -30.29
N ILE A 336 17.36 -12.71 -30.86
CA ILE A 336 16.28 -12.03 -30.14
C ILE A 336 15.63 -13.03 -29.18
N GLY A 337 15.79 -12.81 -27.87
CA GLY A 337 15.23 -13.64 -26.82
C GLY A 337 14.13 -12.95 -26.01
N PHE A 338 13.15 -13.72 -25.55
CA PHE A 338 12.03 -13.22 -24.76
C PHE A 338 11.56 -14.26 -23.73
N VAL A 339 11.31 -13.82 -22.49
CA VAL A 339 10.82 -14.68 -21.41
C VAL A 339 9.29 -14.71 -21.34
N VAL A 340 8.72 -15.88 -21.11
CA VAL A 340 7.27 -16.05 -20.87
C VAL A 340 7.06 -16.84 -19.57
N GLN A 341 6.14 -16.39 -18.73
CA GLN A 341 5.95 -16.90 -17.37
C GLN A 341 4.73 -17.83 -17.29
N ALA A 342 4.97 -19.13 -17.09
CA ALA A 342 3.95 -20.18 -17.05
C ALA A 342 2.99 -20.10 -15.85
N TYR A 343 3.36 -19.38 -14.79
CA TYR A 343 2.44 -19.11 -13.67
C TYR A 343 1.30 -18.15 -14.05
N GLY A 344 1.41 -17.48 -15.20
CA GLY A 344 0.51 -16.44 -15.66
C GLY A 344 -0.56 -17.04 -16.55
N LYS A 345 -1.81 -16.64 -16.35
CA LYS A 345 -2.97 -17.16 -17.09
C LYS A 345 -2.91 -16.88 -18.59
N ARG A 346 -2.14 -15.87 -18.98
CA ARG A 346 -1.90 -15.44 -20.37
C ARG A 346 -0.86 -16.25 -21.13
N CYS A 347 -0.02 -17.05 -20.44
CA CYS A 347 1.14 -17.71 -21.02
C CYS A 347 0.87 -18.45 -22.36
N PRO A 348 -0.13 -19.34 -22.49
CA PRO A 348 -0.36 -20.05 -23.75
C PRO A 348 -0.70 -19.12 -24.92
N PHE A 349 -1.46 -18.05 -24.67
CA PHE A 349 -1.86 -17.07 -25.69
C PHE A 349 -0.70 -16.16 -26.10
N VAL A 350 0.18 -15.82 -25.15
CA VAL A 350 1.42 -15.09 -25.45
C VAL A 350 2.33 -15.93 -26.35
N LEU A 351 2.42 -17.23 -26.10
CA LEU A 351 3.18 -18.13 -26.98
C LEU A 351 2.59 -18.19 -28.39
N ASP A 352 1.26 -18.24 -28.53
CA ASP A 352 0.61 -18.19 -29.84
C ASP A 352 0.97 -16.90 -30.60
N PHE A 353 0.98 -15.74 -29.92
CA PHE A 353 1.43 -14.48 -30.49
C PHE A 353 2.91 -14.49 -30.88
N ILE A 354 3.81 -15.01 -30.03
CA ILE A 354 5.25 -15.02 -30.31
C ILE A 354 5.58 -15.98 -31.47
N ILE A 355 4.92 -17.13 -31.55
CA ILE A 355 5.12 -18.10 -32.64
C ILE A 355 4.64 -17.51 -33.96
N ASP A 356 3.49 -16.82 -33.97
CA ASP A 356 3.00 -16.07 -35.14
C ASP A 356 3.95 -14.92 -35.52
N LEU A 357 4.43 -14.16 -34.55
CA LEU A 357 5.39 -13.08 -34.78
C LEU A 357 6.71 -13.60 -35.38
N ALA A 358 7.22 -14.72 -34.89
CA ALA A 358 8.41 -15.39 -35.44
C ALA A 358 8.19 -15.76 -36.92
N SER A 359 7.03 -16.34 -37.24
CA SER A 359 6.65 -16.68 -38.61
C SER A 359 6.59 -15.46 -39.53
N ARG A 360 5.90 -14.38 -39.11
CA ARG A 360 5.72 -13.18 -39.94
C ARG A 360 6.97 -12.32 -40.08
N SER A 361 7.82 -12.28 -39.06
CA SER A 361 9.06 -11.51 -39.08
C SER A 361 10.24 -12.25 -39.70
N GLY A 362 10.17 -13.58 -39.79
CA GLY A 362 11.26 -14.43 -40.27
C GLY A 362 12.39 -14.62 -39.25
N HIS A 363 12.22 -14.14 -38.02
CA HIS A 363 13.15 -14.37 -36.91
C HIS A 363 12.81 -15.67 -36.18
N ARG A 364 13.83 -16.49 -35.91
CA ARG A 364 13.70 -17.63 -35.01
C ARG A 364 13.87 -17.18 -33.56
N ILE A 365 12.81 -16.65 -32.97
CA ILE A 365 12.82 -16.05 -31.62
C ILE A 365 13.24 -17.09 -30.58
N MET A 366 14.18 -16.73 -29.68
CA MET A 366 14.58 -17.55 -28.54
C MET A 366 13.56 -17.34 -27.41
N VAL A 367 12.79 -18.38 -27.06
CA VAL A 367 11.69 -18.25 -26.10
C VAL A 367 12.04 -18.97 -24.81
N ARG A 368 12.32 -18.20 -23.76
CA ARG A 368 12.59 -18.74 -22.43
C ARG A 368 11.30 -18.92 -21.66
N LEU A 369 10.91 -20.17 -21.46
CA LEU A 369 9.78 -20.51 -20.60
C LEU A 369 10.28 -20.64 -19.15
N VAL A 370 9.74 -19.81 -18.26
CA VAL A 370 9.97 -19.86 -16.81
C VAL A 370 8.65 -20.14 -16.10
N LYS A 371 8.68 -20.44 -14.80
CA LYS A 371 7.46 -20.42 -13.98
C LYS A 371 7.03 -18.98 -13.71
N GLY A 372 7.85 -18.23 -12.97
CA GLY A 372 7.61 -16.83 -12.60
C GLY A 372 8.22 -16.51 -11.23
N ALA A 373 8.59 -15.25 -10.99
CA ALA A 373 9.36 -14.83 -9.82
C ALA A 373 8.66 -13.77 -8.94
N TYR A 374 7.46 -13.34 -9.30
CA TYR A 374 6.74 -12.22 -8.66
C TYR A 374 5.43 -12.65 -7.98
N TRP A 375 5.25 -13.95 -7.73
CA TRP A 375 3.94 -14.53 -7.42
C TRP A 375 3.24 -13.86 -6.23
N ASP A 376 3.93 -13.68 -5.11
CA ASP A 376 3.36 -13.06 -3.91
C ASP A 376 3.02 -11.58 -4.09
N ALA A 377 3.87 -10.84 -4.82
CA ALA A 377 3.63 -9.46 -5.21
C ALA A 377 2.38 -9.34 -6.10
N GLU A 378 2.16 -10.27 -7.04
CA GLU A 378 0.96 -10.30 -7.89
C GLU A 378 -0.33 -10.58 -7.10
N ILE A 379 -0.27 -11.47 -6.10
CA ILE A 379 -1.42 -11.69 -5.19
C ILE A 379 -1.71 -10.42 -4.40
N LYS A 380 -0.69 -9.81 -3.79
CA LYS A 380 -0.84 -8.56 -3.02
C LYS A 380 -1.40 -7.43 -3.88
N ARG A 381 -0.86 -7.23 -5.09
CA ARG A 381 -1.26 -6.15 -5.99
C ARG A 381 -2.72 -6.29 -6.42
N ALA A 382 -3.16 -7.49 -6.79
CA ALA A 382 -4.55 -7.74 -7.15
C ALA A 382 -5.52 -7.50 -5.96
N HIS A 383 -5.11 -7.84 -4.73
CA HIS A 383 -5.89 -7.51 -3.52
C HIS A 383 -6.02 -6.00 -3.30
N LEU A 384 -4.89 -5.28 -3.36
CA LEU A 384 -4.86 -3.83 -3.16
C LEU A 384 -5.72 -3.09 -4.20
N ASP A 385 -5.57 -3.47 -5.46
CA ASP A 385 -6.25 -2.83 -6.59
C ASP A 385 -7.72 -3.26 -6.71
N GLY A 386 -8.17 -4.24 -5.92
CA GLY A 386 -9.58 -4.69 -5.89
C GLY A 386 -10.02 -5.33 -7.20
N LEU A 387 -9.14 -6.08 -7.86
CA LEU A 387 -9.37 -6.59 -9.22
C LEU A 387 -10.22 -7.88 -9.21
N GLU A 388 -10.75 -8.26 -10.37
CA GLU A 388 -11.69 -9.37 -10.48
C GLU A 388 -11.11 -10.74 -10.06
N ASP A 389 -9.86 -11.01 -10.45
CA ASP A 389 -9.10 -12.22 -10.15
C ASP A 389 -7.59 -11.89 -10.25
N PHE A 390 -6.75 -12.87 -9.94
CA PHE A 390 -5.30 -12.80 -10.06
C PHE A 390 -4.84 -12.99 -11.52
N PRO A 391 -3.73 -12.36 -11.93
CA PRO A 391 -3.14 -12.59 -13.25
C PRO A 391 -2.31 -13.89 -13.30
N VAL A 392 -2.12 -14.51 -12.14
CA VAL A 392 -1.34 -15.73 -11.91
C VAL A 392 -2.20 -16.83 -11.29
N PHE A 393 -1.77 -18.08 -11.40
CA PHE A 393 -2.37 -19.21 -10.68
C PHE A 393 -2.12 -19.10 -9.18
N THR A 394 -3.07 -19.59 -8.37
CA THR A 394 -2.98 -19.54 -6.91
C THR A 394 -2.49 -20.85 -6.29
N ARG A 395 -2.50 -21.95 -7.07
CA ARG A 395 -1.85 -23.21 -6.70
C ARG A 395 -0.59 -23.43 -7.54
N LYS A 396 0.49 -23.88 -6.91
CA LYS A 396 1.77 -24.20 -7.56
C LYS A 396 1.60 -25.32 -8.59
N VAL A 397 0.80 -26.35 -8.29
CA VAL A 397 0.56 -27.47 -9.22
C VAL A 397 -0.08 -27.01 -10.53
N HIS A 398 -0.92 -25.97 -10.50
CA HIS A 398 -1.51 -25.37 -11.71
C HIS A 398 -0.46 -24.69 -12.58
N THR A 399 0.53 -24.03 -11.97
CA THR A 399 1.70 -23.51 -12.68
C THR A 399 2.51 -24.63 -13.33
N ASP A 400 2.67 -25.78 -12.66
CA ASP A 400 3.38 -26.93 -13.25
C ASP A 400 2.64 -27.50 -14.47
N VAL A 401 1.31 -27.63 -14.40
CA VAL A 401 0.46 -28.06 -15.53
C VAL A 401 0.60 -27.08 -16.71
N SER A 402 0.44 -25.78 -16.44
CA SER A 402 0.60 -24.71 -17.44
C SER A 402 1.97 -24.76 -18.10
N TYR A 403 3.04 -24.95 -17.31
CA TYR A 403 4.40 -25.05 -17.85
C TYR A 403 4.53 -26.22 -18.83
N ILE A 404 3.99 -27.40 -18.51
CA ILE A 404 4.06 -28.59 -19.37
C ILE A 404 3.28 -28.38 -20.67
N ALA A 405 2.06 -27.83 -20.59
CA ALA A 405 1.25 -27.52 -21.76
C ALA A 405 1.96 -26.51 -22.69
N CYS A 406 2.47 -25.42 -22.12
CA CYS A 406 3.24 -24.41 -22.83
C CYS A 406 4.53 -24.98 -23.44
N ALA A 407 5.20 -25.91 -22.75
CA ALA A 407 6.40 -26.56 -23.27
C ALA A 407 6.09 -27.45 -24.48
N ARG A 408 4.97 -28.20 -24.46
CA ARG A 408 4.51 -28.96 -25.62
C ARG A 408 4.25 -28.05 -26.82
N LYS A 409 3.56 -26.92 -26.60
CA LYS A 409 3.29 -25.91 -27.64
C LYS A 409 4.58 -25.40 -28.28
N LEU A 410 5.58 -25.06 -27.48
CA LEU A 410 6.91 -24.64 -27.96
C LEU A 410 7.66 -25.75 -28.71
N LEU A 411 7.63 -26.99 -28.23
CA LEU A 411 8.27 -28.13 -28.90
C LEU A 411 7.65 -28.43 -30.27
N ALA A 412 6.37 -28.14 -30.46
CA ALA A 412 5.67 -28.27 -31.74
C ALA A 412 6.05 -27.16 -32.76
N ALA A 413 6.65 -26.06 -32.31
CA ALA A 413 7.00 -24.89 -33.12
C ALA A 413 8.51 -24.68 -33.28
N ARG A 414 9.33 -25.73 -33.08
CA ARG A 414 10.82 -25.65 -33.10
C ARG A 414 11.41 -25.10 -34.40
N ASP A 415 10.69 -25.17 -35.51
CA ASP A 415 11.14 -24.61 -36.78
C ASP A 415 11.07 -23.07 -36.79
N LEU A 416 10.16 -22.51 -35.99
CA LEU A 416 9.88 -21.07 -35.92
C LEU A 416 10.48 -20.42 -34.68
N VAL A 417 10.61 -21.13 -33.57
CA VAL A 417 11.17 -20.60 -32.32
C VAL A 417 12.26 -21.51 -31.78
N PHE A 418 13.13 -20.98 -30.94
CA PHE A 418 14.09 -21.75 -30.17
C PHE A 418 13.64 -21.85 -28.70
N PRO A 419 13.04 -22.97 -28.27
CA PRO A 419 12.58 -23.12 -26.89
C PRO A 419 13.73 -23.24 -25.89
N GLN A 420 13.65 -22.49 -24.80
CA GLN A 420 14.59 -22.55 -23.69
C GLN A 420 13.83 -22.82 -22.38
N PHE A 421 13.97 -24.03 -21.83
CA PHE A 421 13.19 -24.46 -20.67
C PHE A 421 13.95 -24.22 -19.37
N ALA A 422 13.63 -23.12 -18.68
CA ALA A 422 14.27 -22.73 -17.43
C ALA A 422 13.55 -23.33 -16.22
N THR A 423 14.15 -24.36 -15.60
CA THR A 423 13.56 -25.04 -14.45
C THR A 423 14.60 -25.81 -13.63
N HIS A 424 14.43 -25.83 -12.30
CA HIS A 424 15.18 -26.71 -11.39
C HIS A 424 14.39 -27.97 -10.99
N ASN A 425 13.15 -28.13 -11.49
CA ASN A 425 12.31 -29.27 -11.14
C ASN A 425 12.63 -30.47 -12.04
N ALA A 426 13.22 -31.52 -11.46
CA ALA A 426 13.59 -32.74 -12.19
C ALA A 426 12.38 -33.46 -12.82
N GLN A 427 11.20 -33.39 -12.21
CA GLN A 427 9.98 -33.94 -12.80
C GLN A 427 9.60 -33.19 -14.07
N THR A 428 9.61 -31.85 -14.02
CA THR A 428 9.29 -31.00 -15.18
C THR A 428 10.30 -31.20 -16.31
N LEU A 429 11.59 -31.26 -15.97
CA LEU A 429 12.67 -31.55 -16.92
C LEU A 429 12.45 -32.90 -17.61
N ALA A 430 12.24 -33.96 -16.82
CA ALA A 430 12.02 -35.31 -17.34
C ALA A 430 10.79 -35.36 -18.26
N THR A 431 9.69 -34.69 -17.91
CA THR A 431 8.52 -34.57 -18.77
C THR A 431 8.86 -33.97 -20.12
N ILE A 432 9.56 -32.83 -20.13
CA ILE A 432 9.90 -32.12 -21.37
C ILE A 432 10.89 -32.90 -22.22
N TYR A 433 11.87 -33.55 -21.59
CA TYR A 433 12.82 -34.43 -22.28
C TYR A 433 12.10 -35.54 -23.04
N GLN A 434 11.11 -36.19 -22.41
CA GLN A 434 10.33 -37.25 -23.06
C GLN A 434 9.36 -36.70 -24.13
N LEU A 435 8.80 -35.50 -23.91
CA LEU A 435 7.95 -34.83 -24.91
C LEU A 435 8.71 -34.44 -26.17
N ALA A 436 9.98 -34.03 -26.05
CA ALA A 436 10.81 -33.62 -27.17
C ALA A 436 11.21 -34.79 -28.08
N GLY A 437 11.17 -36.02 -27.56
CA GLY A 437 11.54 -37.22 -28.27
C GLY A 437 13.06 -37.42 -28.45
N PRO A 438 13.45 -38.49 -29.15
CA PRO A 438 14.86 -38.87 -29.31
C PRO A 438 15.62 -37.97 -30.29
N GLU A 439 14.92 -37.37 -31.26
CA GLU A 439 15.52 -36.50 -32.29
C GLU A 439 15.97 -35.17 -31.69
N PHE A 440 17.28 -34.92 -31.75
CA PHE A 440 17.87 -33.73 -31.18
C PHE A 440 19.13 -33.30 -31.94
N SER A 441 19.24 -31.99 -32.13
CA SER A 441 20.46 -31.30 -32.56
C SER A 441 20.61 -30.02 -31.75
N ILE A 442 21.84 -29.55 -31.58
CA ILE A 442 22.10 -28.24 -30.96
C ILE A 442 21.39 -27.18 -31.79
N GLY A 443 20.67 -26.29 -31.11
CA GLY A 443 19.77 -25.32 -31.73
C GLY A 443 18.33 -25.80 -31.89
N SER A 444 17.99 -27.06 -31.58
CA SER A 444 16.60 -27.53 -31.55
C SER A 444 15.83 -26.92 -30.38
N TYR A 445 16.32 -27.12 -29.15
CA TYR A 445 15.88 -26.49 -27.90
C TYR A 445 17.02 -26.59 -26.87
N GLU A 446 16.91 -25.90 -25.74
CA GLU A 446 17.82 -26.08 -24.60
C GLU A 446 17.07 -26.07 -23.26
N PHE A 447 17.72 -26.56 -22.22
CA PHE A 447 17.31 -26.27 -20.86
C PHE A 447 18.08 -25.06 -20.31
N GLN A 448 17.59 -24.48 -19.23
CA GLN A 448 18.31 -23.44 -18.51
C GLN A 448 18.19 -23.62 -17.00
N CYS A 449 19.20 -23.12 -16.30
CA CYS A 449 19.27 -23.17 -14.85
C CYS A 449 19.97 -21.94 -14.29
N LEU A 450 19.84 -21.71 -12.99
CA LEU A 450 20.51 -20.62 -12.31
C LEU A 450 21.87 -21.06 -11.77
N HIS A 451 22.84 -20.16 -11.85
CA HIS A 451 24.15 -20.33 -11.23
C HIS A 451 24.08 -20.54 -9.70
N GLY A 452 24.92 -21.43 -9.18
CA GLY A 452 25.02 -21.76 -7.76
C GLY A 452 23.84 -22.58 -7.23
N MET A 453 22.95 -23.06 -8.11
CA MET A 453 21.70 -23.75 -7.73
C MET A 453 21.38 -24.93 -8.64
N GLY A 454 21.38 -24.72 -9.95
CA GLY A 454 20.87 -25.69 -10.92
C GLY A 454 21.91 -26.68 -11.43
N GLU A 455 23.19 -26.36 -11.31
CA GLU A 455 24.30 -27.14 -11.87
C GLU A 455 24.27 -28.62 -11.44
N PRO A 456 24.04 -28.98 -10.15
CA PRO A 456 24.03 -30.39 -9.75
C PRO A 456 23.01 -31.26 -10.50
N LEU A 457 21.87 -30.67 -10.88
CA LEU A 457 20.85 -31.36 -11.68
C LEU A 457 21.32 -31.51 -13.12
N TYR A 458 21.83 -30.44 -13.71
CA TYR A 458 22.13 -30.40 -15.14
C TYR A 458 23.45 -31.05 -15.53
N GLU A 459 24.37 -31.28 -14.59
CA GLU A 459 25.50 -32.20 -14.81
C GLU A 459 25.02 -33.62 -15.16
N GLU A 460 23.85 -34.05 -14.66
CA GLU A 460 23.23 -35.33 -15.03
C GLU A 460 22.47 -35.26 -16.37
N VAL A 461 22.54 -34.13 -17.09
CA VAL A 461 21.77 -33.86 -18.30
C VAL A 461 22.69 -33.54 -19.49
N VAL A 462 23.67 -32.64 -19.28
CA VAL A 462 24.53 -32.09 -20.35
C VAL A 462 25.53 -33.11 -20.88
N ASP A 463 26.06 -33.97 -20.01
CA ASP A 463 27.05 -34.98 -20.39
C ASP A 463 26.52 -35.89 -21.54
N PRO A 464 27.28 -36.06 -22.64
CA PRO A 464 26.93 -36.97 -23.73
C PRO A 464 26.64 -38.42 -23.31
N ALA A 465 27.21 -38.87 -22.19
CA ALA A 465 26.94 -40.18 -21.61
C ALA A 465 25.64 -40.26 -20.78
N LYS A 466 24.93 -39.13 -20.61
CA LYS A 466 23.69 -38.99 -19.84
C LYS A 466 22.50 -38.75 -20.76
N LEU A 467 21.86 -37.56 -20.70
CA LEU A 467 20.73 -37.20 -21.54
C LEU A 467 21.15 -36.44 -22.81
N ALA A 468 22.40 -35.99 -22.89
CA ALA A 468 22.95 -35.24 -24.02
C ALA A 468 22.04 -34.08 -24.46
N ARG A 469 21.67 -33.21 -23.52
CA ARG A 469 20.89 -31.98 -23.80
C ARG A 469 21.60 -30.76 -23.22
N PRO A 470 21.74 -29.65 -23.97
CA PRO A 470 22.45 -28.48 -23.51
C PRO A 470 21.67 -27.78 -22.39
N CYS A 471 22.43 -27.17 -21.48
CA CYS A 471 21.90 -26.31 -20.43
C CYS A 471 22.63 -24.97 -20.46
N ARG A 472 21.87 -23.87 -20.48
CA ARG A 472 22.41 -22.52 -20.31
C ARG A 472 22.28 -22.07 -18.86
N ILE A 473 23.40 -21.69 -18.26
CA ILE A 473 23.46 -21.14 -16.92
C ILE A 473 23.15 -19.65 -16.99
N TYR A 474 22.09 -19.24 -16.31
CA TYR A 474 21.78 -17.84 -16.03
C TYR A 474 22.70 -17.37 -14.90
N ALA A 475 23.61 -16.45 -15.22
CA ALA A 475 24.75 -16.09 -14.38
C ALA A 475 24.67 -14.64 -13.91
N PRO A 476 24.31 -14.38 -12.63
CA PRO A 476 24.29 -13.03 -12.07
C PRO A 476 25.70 -12.42 -12.00
N VAL A 477 25.81 -11.14 -12.35
CA VAL A 477 27.05 -10.38 -12.37
C VAL A 477 26.81 -9.01 -11.75
N GLY A 478 27.57 -8.67 -10.72
CA GLY A 478 27.49 -7.35 -10.10
C GLY A 478 28.06 -7.32 -8.69
N THR A 479 28.16 -6.12 -8.14
CA THR A 479 28.70 -5.89 -6.79
C THR A 479 27.81 -6.49 -5.71
N HIS A 480 28.36 -6.65 -4.51
CA HIS A 480 27.60 -7.07 -3.33
C HIS A 480 26.39 -6.15 -3.05
N GLU A 481 26.51 -4.83 -3.24
CA GLU A 481 25.39 -3.89 -3.04
C GLU A 481 24.23 -4.18 -4.01
N THR A 482 24.56 -4.39 -5.29
CA THR A 482 23.59 -4.70 -6.34
C THR A 482 22.90 -6.05 -6.10
N LEU A 483 23.66 -7.06 -5.67
CA LEU A 483 23.13 -8.38 -5.33
C LEU A 483 22.11 -8.32 -4.17
N LEU A 484 22.43 -7.57 -3.11
CA LEU A 484 21.62 -7.55 -1.90
C LEU A 484 20.21 -6.98 -2.13
N ALA A 485 20.04 -6.03 -3.04
CA ALA A 485 18.71 -5.51 -3.40
C ALA A 485 17.77 -6.63 -3.92
N TYR A 486 18.34 -7.64 -4.58
CA TYR A 486 17.64 -8.72 -5.28
C TYR A 486 17.63 -10.07 -4.53
N LEU A 487 18.60 -10.29 -3.63
CA LEU A 487 18.88 -11.61 -3.04
C LEU A 487 17.67 -12.26 -2.35
N VAL A 488 16.83 -11.48 -1.68
CA VAL A 488 15.65 -12.02 -0.96
C VAL A 488 14.69 -12.67 -1.96
N ARG A 489 14.31 -11.98 -3.03
CA ARG A 489 13.41 -12.53 -4.06
C ARG A 489 14.01 -13.79 -4.69
N ARG A 490 15.33 -13.83 -4.91
CA ARG A 490 16.03 -15.00 -5.42
C ARG A 490 15.98 -16.20 -4.47
N LEU A 491 16.17 -15.96 -3.17
CA LEU A 491 16.08 -17.00 -2.16
C LEU A 491 14.66 -17.56 -2.04
N LEU A 492 13.64 -16.72 -2.22
CA LEU A 492 12.24 -17.15 -2.17
C LEU A 492 11.86 -18.07 -3.34
N GLU A 493 12.38 -17.81 -4.54
CA GLU A 493 12.15 -18.62 -5.76
C GLU A 493 12.42 -20.12 -5.51
N ASN A 494 13.48 -20.43 -4.76
CA ASN A 494 13.94 -21.80 -4.53
C ASN A 494 13.80 -22.27 -3.07
N GLY A 495 13.48 -21.36 -2.13
CA GLY A 495 13.38 -21.63 -0.69
C GLY A 495 11.95 -21.78 -0.14
N ALA A 496 10.90 -21.51 -0.93
CA ALA A 496 9.52 -21.73 -0.49
C ALA A 496 9.22 -23.22 -0.22
N ASN A 497 8.25 -23.53 0.66
CA ASN A 497 7.92 -24.93 1.03
C ASN A 497 7.45 -25.77 -0.16
N SER A 498 6.85 -25.12 -1.16
CA SER A 498 6.38 -25.75 -2.39
C SER A 498 7.46 -25.87 -3.48
N SER A 499 8.66 -25.30 -3.26
CA SER A 499 9.76 -25.34 -4.22
C SER A 499 10.42 -26.71 -4.28
N PHE A 500 10.84 -27.13 -5.48
CA PHE A 500 11.49 -28.42 -5.68
C PHE A 500 12.86 -28.49 -5.00
N VAL A 501 13.65 -27.42 -5.10
CA VAL A 501 15.01 -27.34 -4.50
C VAL A 501 14.94 -27.47 -2.98
N ASN A 502 13.91 -26.88 -2.38
CA ASN A 502 13.66 -27.07 -0.96
C ASN A 502 13.24 -28.52 -0.63
N ARG A 503 12.23 -29.05 -1.34
CA ARG A 503 11.70 -30.40 -1.09
C ARG A 503 12.68 -31.54 -1.36
N ILE A 504 13.67 -31.37 -2.25
CA ILE A 504 14.66 -32.42 -2.51
C ILE A 504 15.66 -32.58 -1.36
N GLY A 505 16.01 -31.49 -0.68
CA GLY A 505 16.85 -31.48 0.52
C GLY A 505 16.13 -32.00 1.77
N ASP A 506 14.79 -32.04 1.75
CA ASP A 506 13.99 -32.62 2.84
C ASP A 506 13.93 -34.16 2.73
N GLU A 507 14.62 -34.84 3.65
CA GLU A 507 14.65 -36.31 3.76
C GLU A 507 13.26 -36.91 4.04
N THR A 508 12.31 -36.14 4.59
CA THR A 508 10.96 -36.61 4.89
C THR A 508 10.06 -36.69 3.66
N VAL A 509 10.40 -35.98 2.59
CA VAL A 509 9.68 -36.04 1.31
C VAL A 509 10.18 -37.26 0.53
N SER A 510 9.27 -38.14 0.12
CA SER A 510 9.65 -39.32 -0.64
C SER A 510 10.05 -38.94 -2.08
N ILE A 511 10.87 -39.78 -2.73
CA ILE A 511 11.16 -39.59 -4.16
C ILE A 511 9.87 -39.68 -4.99
N ASP A 512 8.92 -40.52 -4.59
CA ASP A 512 7.62 -40.64 -5.26
C ASP A 512 6.81 -39.34 -5.23
N ASP A 513 6.85 -38.59 -4.12
CA ASP A 513 6.18 -37.28 -4.01
C ASP A 513 6.86 -36.20 -4.86
N LEU A 514 8.17 -36.31 -5.08
CA LEU A 514 8.95 -35.38 -5.91
C LEU A 514 8.72 -35.59 -7.41
N ILE A 515 8.41 -36.82 -7.82
CA ILE A 515 8.21 -37.20 -9.22
C ILE A 515 6.74 -37.40 -9.61
N ALA A 516 5.82 -37.04 -8.71
CA ALA A 516 4.38 -37.09 -8.97
C ALA A 516 4.00 -36.26 -10.20
N ASP A 517 3.14 -36.80 -11.06
CA ASP A 517 2.67 -36.11 -12.26
C ASP A 517 1.68 -34.99 -11.86
N PRO A 518 1.99 -33.71 -12.11
CA PRO A 518 1.12 -32.61 -11.73
C PRO A 518 -0.25 -32.65 -12.43
N VAL A 519 -0.36 -33.28 -13.61
CA VAL A 519 -1.64 -33.46 -14.31
C VAL A 519 -2.52 -34.44 -13.55
N GLU A 520 -1.96 -35.57 -13.10
CA GLU A 520 -2.70 -36.57 -12.31
C GLU A 520 -3.07 -36.02 -10.92
N VAL A 521 -2.14 -35.32 -10.27
CA VAL A 521 -2.39 -34.65 -8.98
C VAL A 521 -3.55 -33.66 -9.10
N THR A 522 -3.59 -32.88 -10.17
CA THR A 522 -4.67 -31.89 -10.39
C THR A 522 -5.99 -32.57 -10.71
N ARG A 523 -6.01 -33.59 -11.57
CA ARG A 523 -7.23 -34.35 -11.91
C ARG A 523 -7.82 -35.10 -10.69
N ALA A 524 -6.97 -35.49 -9.74
CA ALA A 524 -7.41 -36.16 -8.51
C ALA A 524 -8.02 -35.22 -7.46
N GLN A 525 -7.92 -33.90 -7.65
CA GLN A 525 -8.57 -32.94 -6.75
C GLN A 525 -10.09 -33.05 -6.84
N ALA A 526 -10.79 -32.76 -5.74
CA ALA A 526 -12.26 -32.77 -5.72
C ALA A 526 -12.87 -31.77 -6.72
N ARG A 527 -12.16 -30.67 -6.99
CA ARG A 527 -12.50 -29.66 -8.01
C ARG A 527 -11.23 -29.25 -8.77
N PRO A 528 -10.84 -29.97 -9.83
CA PRO A 528 -9.66 -29.65 -10.62
C PRO A 528 -9.69 -28.21 -11.13
N GLY A 529 -8.59 -27.47 -11.00
CA GLY A 529 -8.50 -26.07 -11.43
C GLY A 529 -9.10 -25.04 -10.45
N SER A 530 -9.60 -25.46 -9.29
CA SER A 530 -10.10 -24.51 -8.28
C SER A 530 -8.99 -23.67 -7.63
N LYS A 531 -9.27 -22.40 -7.31
CA LYS A 531 -8.32 -21.53 -6.59
C LYS A 531 -7.86 -22.14 -5.26
N HIS A 532 -6.72 -21.68 -4.75
CA HIS A 532 -6.21 -22.11 -3.45
C HIS A 532 -7.14 -21.66 -2.31
N ASP A 533 -7.48 -22.57 -1.40
CA ASP A 533 -8.53 -22.36 -0.38
C ASP A 533 -8.19 -21.25 0.62
N LYS A 534 -6.88 -21.04 0.88
CA LYS A 534 -6.36 -20.00 1.78
C LYS A 534 -6.11 -18.64 1.11
N ILE A 535 -6.37 -18.51 -0.19
CA ILE A 535 -6.22 -17.24 -0.91
C ILE A 535 -7.62 -16.74 -1.26
N ALA A 536 -8.07 -15.70 -0.55
CA ALA A 536 -9.32 -15.01 -0.86
C ALA A 536 -9.18 -14.27 -2.20
N LEU A 537 -10.23 -14.23 -3.02
CA LEU A 537 -10.25 -13.30 -4.16
C LEU A 537 -10.29 -11.86 -3.65
N PRO A 538 -9.84 -10.85 -4.42
CA PRO A 538 -9.88 -9.45 -3.99
C PRO A 538 -11.28 -8.99 -3.54
N ARG A 539 -12.33 -9.43 -4.25
CA ARG A 539 -13.74 -9.15 -3.89
C ARG A 539 -14.16 -9.73 -2.54
N GLU A 540 -13.53 -10.82 -2.11
CA GLU A 540 -13.85 -11.63 -0.94
C GLU A 540 -12.95 -11.33 0.27
N LEU A 541 -12.11 -10.29 0.20
CA LEU A 541 -11.04 -10.02 1.17
C LEU A 541 -11.51 -9.94 2.64
N PHE A 542 -12.74 -9.48 2.87
CA PHE A 542 -13.35 -9.35 4.19
C PHE A 542 -14.31 -10.50 4.55
N GLY A 543 -14.26 -11.59 3.78
CA GLY A 543 -15.06 -12.79 3.97
C GLY A 543 -16.56 -12.51 4.00
N LYS A 544 -17.25 -13.07 5.00
CA LYS A 544 -18.70 -12.90 5.18
C LYS A 544 -19.10 -11.55 5.78
N SER A 545 -18.13 -10.71 6.18
CA SER A 545 -18.45 -9.43 6.83
C SER A 545 -19.02 -8.43 5.82
N ARG A 546 -18.36 -8.25 4.69
CA ARG A 546 -18.78 -7.36 3.61
C ARG A 546 -18.04 -7.71 2.33
N LEU A 547 -18.59 -7.31 1.19
CA LEU A 547 -17.85 -7.31 -0.07
C LEU A 547 -16.82 -6.17 -0.06
N ASN A 548 -15.64 -6.42 -0.65
CA ASN A 548 -14.65 -5.40 -0.94
C ASN A 548 -15.07 -4.59 -2.18
N SER A 549 -14.74 -3.29 -2.25
CA SER A 549 -14.92 -2.49 -3.46
C SER A 549 -14.11 -3.03 -4.65
N ALA A 550 -14.66 -2.93 -5.86
CA ALA A 550 -13.97 -3.33 -7.10
C ALA A 550 -13.20 -2.14 -7.74
N GLY A 551 -11.98 -2.39 -8.20
CA GLY A 551 -11.20 -1.43 -9.00
C GLY A 551 -11.20 -1.75 -10.49
N LEU A 552 -10.37 -1.02 -11.24
CA LEU A 552 -10.20 -1.19 -12.68
C LEU A 552 -8.72 -1.38 -13.00
N ASP A 553 -8.41 -2.34 -13.89
CA ASP A 553 -7.05 -2.62 -14.32
C ASP A 553 -6.61 -1.65 -15.42
N LEU A 554 -5.74 -0.70 -15.06
CA LEU A 554 -5.24 0.33 -15.98
C LEU A 554 -4.12 -0.15 -16.92
N SER A 555 -3.80 -1.45 -16.88
CA SER A 555 -2.94 -2.12 -17.85
C SER A 555 -3.73 -2.96 -18.88
N ASN A 556 -5.04 -3.13 -18.69
CA ASN A 556 -5.89 -3.89 -19.60
C ASN A 556 -6.43 -3.00 -20.74
N GLU A 557 -6.07 -3.32 -21.98
CA GLU A 557 -6.47 -2.52 -23.16
C GLU A 557 -7.99 -2.50 -23.40
N GLN A 558 -8.72 -3.56 -23.05
CA GLN A 558 -10.19 -3.56 -23.16
C GLN A 558 -10.81 -2.57 -22.19
N THR A 559 -10.32 -2.56 -20.95
CA THR A 559 -10.74 -1.59 -19.94
C THR A 559 -10.44 -0.17 -20.42
N LEU A 560 -9.22 0.11 -20.88
CA LEU A 560 -8.85 1.44 -21.37
C LEU A 560 -9.66 1.89 -22.60
N GLN A 561 -9.96 0.97 -23.53
CA GLN A 561 -10.78 1.28 -24.70
C GLN A 561 -12.26 1.55 -24.32
N SER A 562 -12.81 0.78 -23.39
CA SER A 562 -14.16 1.00 -22.84
C SER A 562 -14.25 2.36 -22.17
N LEU A 563 -13.33 2.64 -21.24
CA LEU A 563 -13.24 3.91 -20.52
C LEU A 563 -13.07 5.10 -21.47
N SER A 564 -12.19 4.99 -22.48
CA SER A 564 -12.00 6.03 -23.49
C SER A 564 -13.31 6.41 -24.19
N THR A 565 -14.16 5.43 -24.47
CA THR A 565 -15.45 5.65 -25.13
C THR A 565 -16.45 6.30 -24.17
N THR A 566 -16.59 5.73 -22.97
CA THR A 566 -17.52 6.23 -21.94
C THR A 566 -17.16 7.63 -21.45
N PHE A 567 -15.86 7.94 -21.30
CA PHE A 567 -15.39 9.24 -20.83
C PHE A 567 -15.68 10.35 -21.85
N LYS A 568 -15.44 10.08 -23.14
CA LYS A 568 -15.80 11.01 -24.22
C LYS A 568 -17.30 11.30 -24.25
N ALA A 569 -18.12 10.25 -24.12
CA ALA A 569 -19.58 10.40 -24.10
C ALA A 569 -20.07 11.18 -22.87
N THR A 570 -19.52 10.88 -21.69
CA THR A 570 -19.91 11.54 -20.43
C THR A 570 -19.47 13.01 -20.42
N ALA A 571 -18.26 13.32 -20.89
CA ALA A 571 -17.77 14.70 -20.96
C ALA A 571 -18.58 15.60 -21.91
N ALA A 572 -19.30 15.03 -22.87
CA ALA A 572 -20.19 15.76 -23.77
C ALA A 572 -21.53 16.16 -23.12
N SER A 573 -21.85 15.63 -21.94
CA SER A 573 -23.10 15.88 -21.21
C SER A 573 -22.82 16.64 -19.90
N PRO A 574 -22.89 17.99 -19.88
CA PRO A 574 -22.60 18.76 -18.68
C PRO A 574 -23.65 18.52 -17.58
N VAL A 575 -23.18 18.38 -16.34
CA VAL A 575 -24.04 18.22 -15.16
C VAL A 575 -24.47 19.59 -14.65
N GLN A 576 -25.74 19.73 -14.26
CA GLN A 576 -26.25 20.90 -13.54
C GLN A 576 -26.62 20.49 -12.11
N ALA A 577 -25.77 20.84 -11.14
CA ALA A 577 -26.07 20.64 -9.73
C ALA A 577 -27.06 21.70 -9.24
N LYS A 578 -28.11 21.26 -8.56
CA LYS A 578 -29.10 22.13 -7.92
C LYS A 578 -29.42 21.63 -6.51
N PRO A 579 -30.01 22.45 -5.63
CA PRO A 579 -30.42 21.98 -4.32
C PRO A 579 -31.42 20.83 -4.46
N LEU A 580 -31.19 19.73 -3.75
CA LEU A 580 -32.09 18.57 -3.69
C LEU A 580 -32.73 18.57 -2.30
N LEU A 581 -33.82 19.33 -2.15
CA LEU A 581 -34.48 19.54 -0.86
C LEU A 581 -35.72 18.65 -0.71
N GLY A 582 -36.24 18.58 0.52
CA GLY A 582 -37.51 17.91 0.84
C GLY A 582 -38.76 18.63 0.30
N PHE A 583 -38.57 19.77 -0.36
CA PHE A 583 -39.55 20.64 -0.98
C PHE A 583 -38.93 21.28 -2.23
N GLU A 584 -39.71 22.02 -3.01
CA GLU A 584 -39.19 22.74 -4.18
C GLU A 584 -38.47 24.03 -3.75
N PRO A 585 -37.15 24.18 -4.01
CA PRO A 585 -36.37 25.35 -3.60
C PRO A 585 -36.64 26.58 -4.47
N ASP A 586 -36.38 27.76 -3.91
CA ASP A 586 -36.21 28.97 -4.69
C ASP A 586 -34.79 28.93 -5.31
N LEU A 587 -34.70 28.87 -6.64
CA LEU A 587 -33.42 28.72 -7.32
C LEU A 587 -32.63 30.04 -7.30
N GLY A 588 -31.38 29.96 -6.85
CA GLY A 588 -30.40 31.05 -6.94
C GLY A 588 -29.86 31.26 -8.35
N GLU A 589 -28.84 32.10 -8.47
CA GLU A 589 -28.14 32.32 -9.74
C GLU A 589 -27.23 31.14 -10.09
N GLU A 590 -27.31 30.69 -11.35
CA GLU A 590 -26.48 29.61 -11.87
C GLU A 590 -25.03 30.07 -12.04
N GLN A 591 -24.08 29.25 -11.59
CA GLN A 591 -22.65 29.48 -11.66
C GLN A 591 -21.96 28.37 -12.46
N ALA A 592 -20.96 28.71 -13.27
CA ALA A 592 -20.19 27.72 -14.00
C ALA A 592 -19.20 26.99 -13.08
N VAL A 593 -19.08 25.68 -13.26
CA VAL A 593 -18.02 24.86 -12.64
C VAL A 593 -16.98 24.57 -13.71
N LEU A 594 -15.75 25.04 -13.49
CA LEU A 594 -14.65 24.96 -14.44
C LEU A 594 -13.65 23.89 -14.02
N ASN A 595 -12.98 23.27 -14.99
CA ASN A 595 -11.96 22.29 -14.72
C ASN A 595 -10.69 22.99 -14.20
N PRO A 596 -10.19 22.69 -13.00
CA PRO A 596 -9.03 23.39 -12.43
C PRO A 596 -7.75 23.22 -13.27
N ALA A 597 -7.69 22.20 -14.12
CA ALA A 597 -6.55 21.92 -14.98
C ALA A 597 -6.57 22.71 -16.30
N ASP A 598 -7.72 23.25 -16.70
CA ASP A 598 -7.87 24.12 -17.86
C ASP A 598 -9.22 24.85 -17.75
N HIS A 599 -9.21 26.10 -17.32
CA HIS A 599 -10.45 26.86 -17.03
C HIS A 599 -11.31 27.14 -18.28
N ARG A 600 -10.80 26.81 -19.48
CA ARG A 600 -11.58 26.86 -20.73
C ARG A 600 -12.52 25.65 -20.86
N ASP A 601 -12.25 24.55 -20.15
CA ASP A 601 -13.11 23.38 -20.05
C ASP A 601 -14.20 23.59 -18.97
N ARG A 602 -15.44 23.87 -19.40
CA ARG A 602 -16.60 23.93 -18.51
C ARG A 602 -17.10 22.52 -18.21
N VAL A 603 -17.02 22.11 -16.95
CA VAL A 603 -17.47 20.79 -16.49
C VAL A 603 -18.99 20.72 -16.42
N GLY A 604 -19.60 21.78 -15.91
CA GLY A 604 -21.04 21.87 -15.69
C GLY A 604 -21.44 23.21 -15.09
N SER A 605 -22.47 23.21 -14.27
CA SER A 605 -22.90 24.37 -13.48
C SER A 605 -23.56 23.98 -12.17
N VAL A 606 -23.58 24.92 -11.22
CA VAL A 606 -24.21 24.78 -9.92
C VAL A 606 -25.18 25.93 -9.68
N ILE A 607 -26.33 25.63 -9.09
CA ILE A 607 -27.25 26.61 -8.52
C ILE A 607 -27.12 26.51 -7.00
N PRO A 608 -26.52 27.51 -6.32
CA PRO A 608 -26.42 27.53 -4.88
C PRO A 608 -27.79 27.62 -4.21
N VAL A 609 -27.91 27.06 -3.00
CA VAL A 609 -29.11 27.22 -2.18
C VAL A 609 -29.19 28.64 -1.60
N THR A 610 -30.40 29.17 -1.47
CA THR A 610 -30.62 30.46 -0.81
C THR A 610 -30.54 30.31 0.70
N THR A 611 -30.14 31.37 1.42
CA THR A 611 -30.11 31.35 2.89
C THR A 611 -31.50 31.17 3.52
N GLN A 612 -32.57 31.56 2.83
CA GLN A 612 -33.95 31.34 3.30
C GLN A 612 -34.32 29.86 3.25
N ASP A 613 -33.93 29.16 2.19
CA ASP A 613 -34.20 27.73 2.04
C ASP A 613 -33.36 26.85 2.97
N VAL A 614 -32.21 27.34 3.46
CA VAL A 614 -31.43 26.65 4.51
C VAL A 614 -32.27 26.40 5.77
N VAL A 615 -33.02 27.40 6.22
CA VAL A 615 -33.87 27.28 7.42
C VAL A 615 -35.00 26.28 7.15
N LYS A 616 -35.68 26.41 6.01
CA LYS A 616 -36.75 25.48 5.61
C LYS A 616 -36.23 24.03 5.50
N ALA A 617 -35.03 23.84 4.98
CA ALA A 617 -34.39 22.53 4.87
C ALA A 617 -34.12 21.90 6.24
N ALA A 618 -33.62 22.67 7.21
CA ALA A 618 -33.39 22.20 8.58
C ALA A 618 -34.71 21.78 9.25
N THR A 619 -35.77 22.58 9.11
CA THR A 619 -37.10 22.23 9.61
C THR A 619 -37.65 20.97 8.93
N ALA A 620 -37.57 20.86 7.60
CA ALA A 620 -38.02 19.68 6.86
C ALA A 620 -37.27 18.40 7.27
N ALA A 621 -35.96 18.50 7.54
CA ALA A 621 -35.16 17.38 8.05
C ALA A 621 -35.60 16.96 9.46
N ALA A 622 -35.97 17.90 10.32
CA ALA A 622 -36.50 17.62 11.65
C ALA A 622 -37.88 16.93 11.58
N GLU A 623 -38.76 17.38 10.69
CA GLU A 623 -40.09 16.78 10.48
C GLU A 623 -40.01 15.35 9.92
N ALA A 624 -38.99 15.05 9.12
CA ALA A 624 -38.78 13.71 8.57
C ALA A 624 -38.17 12.71 9.57
N LEU A 625 -37.59 13.19 10.67
CA LEU A 625 -36.81 12.38 11.62
C LEU A 625 -37.60 11.19 12.15
N ALA A 626 -38.83 11.41 12.64
CA ALA A 626 -39.63 10.36 13.26
C ALA A 626 -39.90 9.18 12.30
N ARG A 627 -40.12 9.47 11.01
CA ARG A 627 -40.33 8.45 9.98
C ARG A 627 -39.04 7.71 9.67
N TRP A 628 -37.92 8.41 9.58
CA TRP A 628 -36.63 7.80 9.28
C TRP A 628 -36.09 6.95 10.42
N GLN A 629 -36.25 7.42 11.65
CA GLN A 629 -35.91 6.70 12.88
C GLN A 629 -36.67 5.38 12.99
N ALA A 630 -37.91 5.32 12.48
CA ALA A 630 -38.73 4.12 12.49
C ALA A 630 -38.29 3.05 11.47
N VAL A 631 -37.54 3.43 10.42
CA VAL A 631 -36.90 2.47 9.51
C VAL A 631 -35.83 1.72 10.28
N THR A 632 -35.83 0.39 10.26
CA THR A 632 -34.89 -0.39 11.08
C THR A 632 -33.44 -0.23 10.61
N ALA A 633 -32.47 -0.47 11.49
CA ALA A 633 -31.06 -0.39 11.13
C ALA A 633 -30.68 -1.34 9.97
N ALA A 634 -31.31 -2.52 9.91
CA ALA A 634 -31.11 -3.47 8.82
C ALA A 634 -31.66 -2.94 7.48
N GLU A 635 -32.88 -2.40 7.46
CA GLU A 635 -33.45 -1.82 6.24
C GLU A 635 -32.64 -0.62 5.76
N ARG A 636 -32.19 0.26 6.68
CA ARG A 636 -31.28 1.36 6.33
C ARG A 636 -29.95 0.84 5.76
N ALA A 637 -29.43 -0.27 6.30
CA ALA A 637 -28.20 -0.90 5.81
C ALA A 637 -28.37 -1.43 4.37
N ASP A 638 -29.52 -2.02 4.06
CA ASP A 638 -29.85 -2.47 2.70
C ASP A 638 -29.89 -1.29 1.71
N LEU A 639 -30.39 -0.11 2.11
CA LEU A 639 -30.35 1.09 1.27
C LEU A 639 -28.90 1.53 0.96
N LEU A 640 -28.00 1.47 1.95
CA LEU A 640 -26.59 1.79 1.77
C LEU A 640 -25.88 0.76 0.89
N ASP A 641 -26.17 -0.54 1.07
CA ASP A 641 -25.60 -1.60 0.22
C ASP A 641 -26.09 -1.46 -1.24
N ARG A 642 -27.35 -1.09 -1.46
CA ARG A 642 -27.86 -0.74 -2.80
C ARG A 642 -27.16 0.48 -3.40
N SER A 643 -26.95 1.53 -2.60
CA SER A 643 -26.21 2.72 -3.02
C SER A 643 -24.78 2.37 -3.43
N ALA A 644 -24.12 1.48 -2.69
CA ALA A 644 -22.79 0.98 -3.00
C ALA A 644 -22.75 0.20 -4.33
N ALA A 645 -23.79 -0.61 -4.59
CA ALA A 645 -23.92 -1.32 -5.87
C ALA A 645 -24.11 -0.36 -7.05
N LEU A 646 -24.94 0.67 -6.90
CA LEU A 646 -25.15 1.70 -7.94
C LEU A 646 -23.89 2.52 -8.24
N LEU A 647 -23.08 2.84 -7.22
CA LEU A 647 -21.79 3.50 -7.43
C LEU A 647 -20.80 2.64 -8.22
N GLU A 648 -20.73 1.34 -7.92
CA GLU A 648 -19.88 0.41 -8.68
C GLU A 648 -20.38 0.23 -10.11
N GLU A 649 -21.70 0.12 -10.32
CA GLU A 649 -22.30 0.03 -11.66
C GLU A 649 -22.01 1.27 -12.51
N ARG A 650 -21.97 2.45 -11.88
CA ARG A 650 -21.75 3.74 -12.55
C ARG A 650 -20.33 4.25 -12.50
N ILE A 651 -19.36 3.44 -12.04
CA ILE A 651 -17.97 3.89 -11.86
C ILE A 651 -17.44 4.60 -13.11
N ASP A 652 -17.64 4.02 -14.30
CA ASP A 652 -17.17 4.57 -15.57
C ASP A 652 -17.76 5.96 -15.92
N HIS A 653 -18.92 6.31 -15.37
CA HIS A 653 -19.57 7.61 -15.54
C HIS A 653 -19.18 8.64 -14.48
N LEU A 654 -18.83 8.17 -13.27
CA LEU A 654 -18.41 9.05 -12.16
C LEU A 654 -16.95 9.51 -12.32
N LEU A 655 -16.08 8.63 -12.83
CA LEU A 655 -14.66 8.92 -13.04
C LEU A 655 -14.38 10.20 -13.85
N PRO A 656 -14.96 10.40 -15.06
CA PRO A 656 -14.66 11.60 -15.85
C PRO A 656 -15.13 12.89 -15.18
N LEU A 657 -16.18 12.82 -14.35
CA LEU A 657 -16.66 13.96 -13.57
C LEU A 657 -15.65 14.31 -12.47
N ILE A 658 -15.22 13.33 -11.67
CA ILE A 658 -14.20 13.53 -10.61
C ILE A 658 -12.89 14.08 -11.20
N MET A 659 -12.45 13.52 -12.33
CA MET A 659 -11.20 13.92 -12.98
C MET A 659 -11.25 15.37 -13.48
N ARG A 660 -12.38 15.80 -14.05
CA ARG A 660 -12.56 17.15 -14.61
C ARG A 660 -12.93 18.19 -13.56
N GLU A 661 -13.76 17.84 -12.58
CA GLU A 661 -14.22 18.77 -11.54
C GLU A 661 -13.14 18.99 -10.46
N ALA A 662 -12.56 17.91 -9.94
CA ALA A 662 -11.60 17.97 -8.83
C ALA A 662 -10.14 17.86 -9.28
N GLY A 663 -9.87 17.78 -10.59
CA GLY A 663 -8.51 17.70 -11.14
C GLY A 663 -7.76 16.41 -10.77
N LYS A 664 -8.46 15.32 -10.45
CA LYS A 664 -7.82 14.05 -10.06
C LYS A 664 -7.34 13.25 -11.26
N SER A 665 -6.24 12.52 -11.08
CA SER A 665 -5.83 11.47 -12.02
C SER A 665 -6.79 10.28 -11.96
N LEU A 666 -6.80 9.46 -13.02
CA LEU A 666 -7.67 8.28 -13.08
C LEU A 666 -7.46 7.29 -11.91
N PRO A 667 -6.22 6.89 -11.53
CA PRO A 667 -6.03 6.01 -10.37
C PRO A 667 -6.62 6.60 -9.08
N ASN A 668 -6.50 7.91 -8.90
CA ASN A 668 -7.00 8.62 -7.72
C ASN A 668 -8.53 8.68 -7.71
N ALA A 669 -9.17 8.89 -8.87
CA ALA A 669 -10.63 8.86 -9.02
C ALA A 669 -11.20 7.45 -8.76
N ILE A 670 -10.53 6.39 -9.24
CA ILE A 670 -10.92 5.00 -8.95
C ILE A 670 -10.83 4.71 -7.44
N ALA A 671 -9.70 5.07 -6.83
CA ALA A 671 -9.52 4.88 -5.39
C ALA A 671 -10.59 5.60 -4.56
N GLU A 672 -11.01 6.79 -5.00
CA GLU A 672 -12.07 7.55 -4.34
C GLU A 672 -13.45 6.90 -4.46
N VAL A 673 -13.86 6.43 -5.66
CA VAL A 673 -15.14 5.71 -5.80
C VAL A 673 -15.13 4.45 -4.95
N ARG A 674 -14.00 3.72 -4.93
CA ARG A 674 -13.82 2.53 -4.08
C ARG A 674 -13.96 2.86 -2.60
N GLU A 675 -13.33 3.93 -2.12
CA GLU A 675 -13.42 4.36 -0.73
C GLU A 675 -14.87 4.72 -0.34
N ALA A 676 -15.63 5.39 -1.23
CA ALA A 676 -17.04 5.69 -1.02
C ALA A 676 -17.90 4.41 -0.89
N VAL A 677 -17.68 3.44 -1.78
CA VAL A 677 -18.33 2.12 -1.75
C VAL A 677 -17.99 1.37 -0.46
N ASP A 678 -16.73 1.41 -0.04
CA ASP A 678 -16.29 0.75 1.17
C ASP A 678 -16.88 1.40 2.44
N PHE A 679 -17.03 2.73 2.50
CA PHE A 679 -17.74 3.40 3.59
C PHE A 679 -19.19 2.93 3.72
N LEU A 680 -19.94 2.92 2.61
CA LEU A 680 -21.34 2.49 2.58
C LEU A 680 -21.49 1.06 3.12
N ARG A 681 -20.70 0.12 2.59
CA ARG A 681 -20.73 -1.30 2.99
C ARG A 681 -20.23 -1.52 4.41
N TYR A 682 -19.18 -0.81 4.82
CA TYR A 682 -18.61 -0.94 6.15
C TYR A 682 -19.60 -0.46 7.21
N TYR A 683 -20.20 0.72 7.05
CA TYR A 683 -21.15 1.24 8.02
C TYR A 683 -22.47 0.48 8.03
N ALA A 684 -22.94 -0.01 6.87
CA ALA A 684 -24.06 -0.95 6.80
C ALA A 684 -23.81 -2.19 7.68
N GLU A 685 -22.61 -2.79 7.58
CA GLU A 685 -22.24 -3.94 8.40
C GLU A 685 -22.05 -3.60 9.89
N GLN A 686 -21.40 -2.48 10.22
CA GLN A 686 -21.27 -2.05 11.61
C GLN A 686 -22.64 -1.82 12.25
N ALA A 687 -23.57 -1.21 11.53
CA ALA A 687 -24.92 -0.97 12.02
C ALA A 687 -25.68 -2.27 12.27
N ARG A 688 -25.61 -3.24 11.34
CA ARG A 688 -26.21 -4.57 11.53
C ARG A 688 -25.72 -5.28 12.79
N ARG A 689 -24.47 -5.04 13.19
CA ARG A 689 -23.87 -5.66 14.38
C ARG A 689 -24.15 -4.93 15.70
N THR A 690 -24.47 -3.63 15.66
CA THR A 690 -24.42 -2.78 16.86
C THR A 690 -25.69 -1.99 17.14
N LEU A 691 -26.40 -1.53 16.10
CA LEU A 691 -27.53 -0.63 16.28
C LEU A 691 -28.82 -1.41 16.53
N GLY A 692 -29.62 -0.90 17.46
CA GLY A 692 -30.84 -1.52 17.97
C GLY A 692 -31.76 -0.45 18.54
N VAL A 693 -32.89 -0.84 19.13
CA VAL A 693 -33.95 0.08 19.56
C VAL A 693 -33.48 1.08 20.64
N SER A 694 -32.45 0.73 21.42
CA SER A 694 -31.85 1.58 22.46
C SER A 694 -30.93 2.67 21.93
N HIS A 695 -30.53 2.62 20.65
CA HIS A 695 -29.53 3.52 20.06
C HIS A 695 -30.25 4.58 19.22
N LEU A 696 -30.95 5.49 19.91
CA LEU A 696 -31.75 6.55 19.27
C LEU A 696 -30.84 7.55 18.52
N PRO A 697 -31.26 8.04 17.35
CA PRO A 697 -30.49 9.05 16.61
C PRO A 697 -30.40 10.37 17.37
N LEU A 698 -29.43 11.20 17.00
CA LEU A 698 -29.29 12.56 17.53
C LEU A 698 -30.42 13.47 17.02
N GLY A 699 -30.73 13.40 15.73
CA GLY A 699 -31.65 14.30 15.03
C GLY A 699 -31.10 14.70 13.65
N PRO A 700 -31.42 15.89 13.12
CA PRO A 700 -30.79 16.41 11.92
C PRO A 700 -29.27 16.62 12.11
N VAL A 701 -28.46 15.99 11.26
CA VAL A 701 -27.00 16.11 11.27
C VAL A 701 -26.53 16.88 10.03
N VAL A 702 -25.70 17.90 10.26
CA VAL A 702 -25.08 18.67 9.18
C VAL A 702 -23.76 18.01 8.79
N CYS A 703 -23.63 17.61 7.52
CA CYS A 703 -22.41 17.04 6.97
C CYS A 703 -21.74 18.07 6.04
N ILE A 704 -20.56 18.55 6.42
CA ILE A 704 -19.74 19.50 5.65
C ILE A 704 -18.46 18.78 5.22
N SER A 705 -18.32 18.59 3.90
CA SER A 705 -17.23 17.82 3.31
C SER A 705 -16.25 18.71 2.52
N PRO A 706 -15.00 18.27 2.34
CA PRO A 706 -13.99 19.02 1.61
C PRO A 706 -14.02 18.71 0.11
N TRP A 707 -13.36 19.56 -0.68
CA TRP A 707 -13.23 19.40 -2.14
C TRP A 707 -12.22 18.33 -2.56
N ASN A 708 -11.32 17.92 -1.67
CA ASN A 708 -10.19 17.05 -2.04
C ASN A 708 -10.53 15.56 -2.03
N PHE A 709 -11.62 15.18 -1.37
CA PHE A 709 -12.28 13.87 -1.50
C PHE A 709 -13.79 14.11 -1.63
N PRO A 710 -14.20 14.69 -2.78
CA PRO A 710 -15.53 15.23 -2.95
C PRO A 710 -16.63 14.16 -3.04
N LEU A 711 -16.26 12.89 -3.21
CA LEU A 711 -17.18 11.75 -3.19
C LEU A 711 -16.99 10.90 -1.93
N ALA A 712 -15.76 10.46 -1.63
CA ALA A 712 -15.51 9.48 -0.58
C ALA A 712 -15.82 10.01 0.83
N ILE A 713 -15.25 11.16 1.20
CA ILE A 713 -15.48 11.74 2.53
C ILE A 713 -16.92 12.26 2.63
N PHE A 714 -17.45 12.84 1.54
CA PHE A 714 -18.84 13.27 1.46
C PHE A 714 -19.81 12.12 1.80
N LEU A 715 -19.72 10.99 1.07
CA LEU A 715 -20.56 9.83 1.34
C LEU A 715 -20.18 9.13 2.66
N GLY A 716 -18.92 9.14 3.08
CA GLY A 716 -18.49 8.57 4.36
C GLY A 716 -19.16 9.25 5.56
N GLN A 717 -19.25 10.59 5.56
CA GLN A 717 -19.97 11.32 6.60
C GLN A 717 -21.48 11.06 6.53
N ILE A 718 -22.07 11.22 5.34
CA ILE A 718 -23.52 11.10 5.12
C ILE A 718 -24.02 9.71 5.47
N SER A 719 -23.36 8.66 4.97
CA SER A 719 -23.77 7.27 5.20
C SER A 719 -23.74 6.90 6.68
N ALA A 720 -22.74 7.35 7.44
CA ALA A 720 -22.66 7.13 8.88
C ALA A 720 -23.82 7.80 9.64
N ALA A 721 -24.17 9.03 9.29
CA ALA A 721 -25.30 9.74 9.91
C ALA A 721 -26.64 9.07 9.56
N LEU A 722 -26.86 8.76 8.29
CA LEU A 722 -28.08 8.12 7.79
C LEU A 722 -28.30 6.75 8.45
N ILE A 723 -27.26 5.90 8.49
CA ILE A 723 -27.40 4.56 9.04
C ILE A 723 -27.66 4.56 10.55
N ALA A 724 -27.16 5.58 11.27
CA ALA A 724 -27.46 5.82 12.68
C ALA A 724 -28.90 6.33 12.92
N GLY A 725 -29.69 6.56 11.86
CA GLY A 725 -31.08 6.98 11.93
C GLY A 725 -31.29 8.49 11.94
N ASN A 726 -30.24 9.28 11.66
CA ASN A 726 -30.31 10.73 11.56
C ASN A 726 -30.79 11.15 10.18
N THR A 727 -31.53 12.25 10.09
CA THR A 727 -31.70 12.97 8.83
C THR A 727 -30.47 13.84 8.58
N VAL A 728 -30.17 14.16 7.32
CA VAL A 728 -28.90 14.75 6.93
C VAL A 728 -29.09 15.97 6.04
N LEU A 729 -28.34 17.02 6.37
CA LEU A 729 -28.17 18.24 5.58
C LEU A 729 -26.74 18.25 5.03
N ALA A 730 -26.59 17.91 3.75
CA ALA A 730 -25.30 17.73 3.10
C ALA A 730 -24.86 19.02 2.39
N LYS A 731 -23.79 19.65 2.90
CA LYS A 731 -23.13 20.81 2.29
C LYS A 731 -21.80 20.35 1.69
N PRO A 732 -21.70 20.14 0.37
CA PRO A 732 -20.42 19.85 -0.27
C PRO A 732 -19.55 21.11 -0.33
N ALA A 733 -18.25 20.94 -0.56
CA ALA A 733 -17.37 22.07 -0.87
C ALA A 733 -17.84 22.78 -2.16
N GLU A 734 -17.69 24.10 -2.19
CA GLU A 734 -18.13 24.95 -3.30
C GLU A 734 -17.38 24.66 -4.61
N GLU A 735 -16.18 24.08 -4.54
CA GLU A 735 -15.36 23.72 -5.69
C GLU A 735 -15.83 22.43 -6.38
N THR A 736 -16.56 21.56 -5.66
CA THR A 736 -16.93 20.21 -6.17
C THR A 736 -18.43 19.85 -5.97
N PRO A 737 -19.38 20.67 -6.43
CA PRO A 737 -20.81 20.42 -6.21
C PRO A 737 -21.44 19.39 -7.15
N LEU A 738 -20.87 19.13 -8.33
CA LEU A 738 -21.43 18.26 -9.37
C LEU A 738 -21.38 16.79 -8.96
N ILE A 739 -20.21 16.31 -8.53
CA ILE A 739 -20.08 14.93 -8.04
C ILE A 739 -20.91 14.68 -6.78
N ALA A 740 -21.04 15.69 -5.91
CA ALA A 740 -21.92 15.61 -4.75
C ALA A 740 -23.40 15.50 -5.16
N TYR A 741 -23.81 16.21 -6.21
CA TYR A 741 -25.16 16.11 -6.78
C TYR A 741 -25.45 14.70 -7.33
N GLU A 742 -24.52 14.13 -8.11
CA GLU A 742 -24.64 12.75 -8.59
C GLU A 742 -24.72 11.75 -7.43
N ALA A 743 -23.89 11.92 -6.40
CA ALA A 743 -23.87 11.06 -5.23
C ALA A 743 -25.21 11.07 -4.47
N ILE A 744 -25.80 12.24 -4.24
CA ILE A 744 -27.12 12.34 -3.60
C ILE A 744 -28.23 11.79 -4.52
N GLY A 745 -28.11 12.00 -5.84
CA GLY A 745 -29.00 11.37 -6.82
C GLY A 745 -29.03 9.84 -6.69
N ILE A 746 -27.85 9.23 -6.55
CA ILE A 746 -27.70 7.78 -6.33
C ILE A 746 -28.33 7.34 -5.00
N LEU A 747 -28.15 8.09 -3.91
CA LEU A 747 -28.81 7.77 -2.63
C LEU A 747 -30.34 7.81 -2.74
N HIS A 748 -30.89 8.77 -3.49
CA HIS A 748 -32.33 8.84 -3.75
C HIS A 748 -32.83 7.68 -4.58
N GLU A 749 -32.09 7.32 -5.63
CA GLU A 749 -32.41 6.17 -6.47
C GLU A 749 -32.36 4.85 -5.68
N ALA A 750 -31.41 4.72 -4.75
CA ALA A 750 -31.35 3.60 -3.82
C ALA A 750 -32.53 3.55 -2.84
N GLY A 751 -33.38 4.58 -2.80
CA GLY A 751 -34.62 4.64 -2.03
C GLY A 751 -34.58 5.54 -0.79
N ILE A 752 -33.52 6.32 -0.57
CA ILE A 752 -33.46 7.24 0.56
C ILE A 752 -34.28 8.51 0.25
N PRO A 753 -35.31 8.85 1.05
CA PRO A 753 -36.20 9.97 0.72
C PRO A 753 -35.49 11.34 0.68
N ARG A 754 -35.96 12.25 -0.18
CA ARG A 754 -35.46 13.65 -0.25
C ARG A 754 -35.55 14.42 1.05
N SER A 755 -36.57 14.17 1.86
CA SER A 755 -36.71 14.81 3.18
C SER A 755 -35.76 14.25 4.24
N VAL A 756 -35.13 13.09 3.98
CA VAL A 756 -34.16 12.44 4.88
C VAL A 756 -32.73 12.87 4.57
N ILE A 757 -32.37 13.01 3.30
CA ILE A 757 -31.07 13.53 2.86
C ILE A 757 -31.29 14.67 1.89
N GLN A 758 -30.82 15.87 2.25
CA GLN A 758 -30.95 17.07 1.41
C GLN A 758 -29.57 17.58 0.99
N LEU A 759 -29.42 17.93 -0.29
CA LEU A 759 -28.21 18.58 -0.82
C LEU A 759 -28.37 20.10 -0.81
N LEU A 760 -27.40 20.78 -0.20
CA LEU A 760 -27.37 22.24 -0.08
C LEU A 760 -26.04 22.80 -0.63
N PRO A 761 -25.88 22.93 -1.96
CA PRO A 761 -24.69 23.52 -2.56
C PRO A 761 -24.56 25.00 -2.18
N GLY A 762 -23.34 25.47 -1.92
CA GLY A 762 -23.07 26.87 -1.61
C GLY A 762 -21.72 27.06 -0.94
N ASP A 763 -21.42 28.28 -0.52
CA ASP A 763 -20.15 28.63 0.13
C ASP A 763 -20.18 28.37 1.66
N GLY A 764 -19.11 28.77 2.35
CA GLY A 764 -19.00 28.68 3.81
C GLY A 764 -20.13 29.36 4.60
N ARG A 765 -20.85 30.35 4.04
CA ARG A 765 -21.98 31.00 4.72
C ARG A 765 -23.18 30.08 4.84
N ILE A 766 -23.43 29.24 3.82
CA ILE A 766 -24.45 28.19 3.88
C ILE A 766 -24.10 27.16 4.95
N GLY A 767 -22.84 26.73 5.02
CA GLY A 767 -22.36 25.85 6.09
C GLY A 767 -22.56 26.44 7.48
N ALA A 768 -22.20 27.72 7.68
CA ALA A 768 -22.41 28.43 8.94
C ALA A 768 -23.90 28.56 9.30
N ALA A 769 -24.78 28.84 8.33
CA ALA A 769 -26.22 28.93 8.55
C ALA A 769 -26.81 27.57 8.97
N LEU A 770 -26.37 26.46 8.35
CA LEU A 770 -26.76 25.11 8.74
C LEU A 770 -26.33 24.77 10.17
N VAL A 771 -25.09 25.09 10.54
CA VAL A 771 -24.60 24.92 11.92
C VAL A 771 -25.40 25.77 12.90
N ALA A 772 -25.89 26.95 12.48
CA ALA A 772 -26.68 27.87 13.30
C ALA A 772 -28.14 27.46 13.46
N ALA A 773 -28.68 26.60 12.59
CA ALA A 773 -30.08 26.22 12.59
C ALA A 773 -30.49 25.55 13.92
N PRO A 774 -31.57 25.98 14.59
CA PRO A 774 -31.98 25.45 15.89
C PRO A 774 -32.16 23.92 15.93
N GLU A 775 -32.56 23.33 14.82
CA GLU A 775 -32.84 21.90 14.65
C GLU A 775 -31.57 21.04 14.55
N THR A 776 -30.41 21.63 14.26
CA THR A 776 -29.15 20.89 14.10
C THR A 776 -28.75 20.18 15.41
N ALA A 777 -28.73 18.86 15.35
CA ALA A 777 -28.46 17.96 16.49
C ALA A 777 -27.04 17.37 16.48
N GLY A 778 -26.29 17.53 15.39
CA GLY A 778 -24.89 17.13 15.28
C GLY A 778 -24.23 17.73 14.04
N VAL A 779 -22.90 17.85 14.06
CA VAL A 779 -22.11 18.32 12.92
C VAL A 779 -20.97 17.35 12.65
N MET A 780 -20.85 16.94 11.39
CA MET A 780 -19.70 16.20 10.86
C MET A 780 -18.99 17.12 9.89
N PHE A 781 -17.76 17.50 10.22
CA PHE A 781 -16.95 18.42 9.45
C PHE A 781 -15.62 17.78 9.09
N THR A 782 -15.23 17.92 7.82
CA THR A 782 -13.86 17.63 7.39
C THR A 782 -13.33 18.80 6.58
N GLY A 783 -12.22 19.40 7.01
CA GLY A 783 -11.66 20.61 6.39
C GLY A 783 -10.55 21.24 7.22
N SER A 784 -10.36 22.56 7.14
CA SER A 784 -9.27 23.23 7.86
C SER A 784 -9.50 23.32 9.37
N THR A 785 -8.42 23.33 10.14
CA THR A 785 -8.47 23.50 11.61
C THR A 785 -9.11 24.84 11.99
N GLU A 786 -8.87 25.89 11.21
CA GLU A 786 -9.43 27.22 11.42
C GLU A 786 -10.96 27.23 11.32
N VAL A 787 -11.52 26.60 10.28
CA VAL A 787 -12.97 26.52 10.10
C VAL A 787 -13.61 25.61 11.15
N ALA A 788 -12.96 24.49 11.50
CA ALA A 788 -13.43 23.62 12.58
C ALA A 788 -13.56 24.38 13.92
N ARG A 789 -12.62 25.27 14.24
CA ARG A 789 -12.69 26.11 15.44
C ARG A 789 -13.84 27.13 15.40
N LEU A 790 -14.14 27.68 14.23
CA LEU A 790 -15.31 28.55 14.05
C LEU A 790 -16.61 27.79 14.31
N ILE A 791 -16.74 26.57 13.76
CA ILE A 791 -17.89 25.69 13.99
C ILE A 791 -18.00 25.34 15.48
N GLN A 792 -16.90 24.95 16.13
CA GLN A 792 -16.89 24.63 17.56
C GLN A 792 -17.37 25.83 18.40
N LYS A 793 -16.87 27.04 18.10
CA LYS A 793 -17.28 28.26 18.80
C LYS A 793 -18.77 28.54 18.64
N GLN A 794 -19.30 28.30 17.45
CA GLN A 794 -20.72 28.48 17.16
C GLN A 794 -21.61 27.47 17.90
N LEU A 795 -21.17 26.21 17.99
CA LEU A 795 -21.88 25.16 18.72
C LEU A 795 -21.79 25.32 20.24
N ALA A 796 -20.72 25.91 20.76
CA ALA A 796 -20.49 26.05 22.20
C ALA A 796 -21.56 26.88 22.93
N GLY A 797 -22.28 27.76 22.22
CA GLY A 797 -23.42 28.53 22.75
C GLY A 797 -24.76 27.79 22.72
N ARG A 798 -24.78 26.49 22.41
CA ARG A 798 -26.00 25.72 22.15
C ARG A 798 -25.98 24.37 22.84
N LEU A 799 -27.16 23.89 23.18
CA LEU A 799 -27.39 22.55 23.71
C LEU A 799 -28.43 21.82 22.84
N SER A 800 -28.35 20.49 22.83
CA SER A 800 -29.38 19.64 22.24
C SER A 800 -30.70 19.75 23.02
N SER A 801 -31.77 19.18 22.47
CA SER A 801 -33.07 19.07 23.16
C SER A 801 -33.00 18.32 24.50
N ALA A 802 -31.98 17.48 24.70
CA ALA A 802 -31.69 16.79 25.96
C ALA A 802 -30.78 17.59 26.90
N GLY A 803 -30.49 18.86 26.60
CA GLY A 803 -29.61 19.71 27.41
C GLY A 803 -28.13 19.29 27.38
N LYS A 804 -27.69 18.58 26.33
CA LYS A 804 -26.31 18.08 26.18
C LYS A 804 -25.53 18.90 25.15
N PRO A 805 -24.18 18.90 25.18
CA PRO A 805 -23.40 19.50 24.10
C PRO A 805 -23.73 18.85 22.76
N ILE A 806 -23.91 19.65 21.71
CA ILE A 806 -24.14 19.15 20.35
C ILE A 806 -22.86 18.46 19.86
N PRO A 807 -22.90 17.18 19.43
CA PRO A 807 -21.72 16.49 18.93
C PRO A 807 -21.12 17.15 17.69
N LEU A 808 -19.81 17.38 17.74
CA LEU A 808 -18.98 17.76 16.60
C LEU A 808 -17.95 16.65 16.36
N ILE A 809 -17.96 16.06 15.17
CA ILE A 809 -16.85 15.27 14.63
C ILE A 809 -16.13 16.19 13.65
N ALA A 810 -14.90 16.58 13.99
CA ALA A 810 -14.09 17.46 13.16
C ALA A 810 -12.76 16.77 12.82
N GLU A 811 -12.63 16.33 11.57
CA GLU A 811 -11.38 15.80 11.01
C GLU A 811 -10.68 16.91 10.22
N THR A 812 -9.41 17.16 10.49
CA THR A 812 -8.71 18.35 9.98
C THR A 812 -7.32 18.01 9.43
N GLY A 813 -6.47 19.01 9.25
CA GLY A 813 -5.18 18.90 8.57
C GLY A 813 -4.08 18.14 9.32
N GLY A 814 -2.91 18.04 8.71
CA GLY A 814 -1.75 17.36 9.28
C GLY A 814 -0.41 17.95 8.84
N GLN A 815 0.57 17.94 9.75
CA GLN A 815 1.99 18.18 9.43
C GLN A 815 2.72 16.84 9.38
N ASN A 816 2.32 15.98 8.43
CA ASN A 816 2.69 14.57 8.42
C ASN A 816 4.18 14.38 8.13
N ALA A 817 4.83 13.54 8.92
CA ALA A 817 6.26 13.28 8.83
C ALA A 817 6.57 11.83 8.44
N MET A 818 7.69 11.61 7.77
CA MET A 818 8.27 10.28 7.54
C MET A 818 9.72 10.26 8.00
N ILE A 819 10.06 9.34 8.89
CA ILE A 819 11.45 9.10 9.32
C ILE A 819 12.04 7.98 8.49
N VAL A 820 13.23 8.21 7.94
CA VAL A 820 14.00 7.23 7.17
C VAL A 820 15.39 7.11 7.80
N ASP A 821 15.73 5.90 8.28
CA ASP A 821 17.07 5.60 8.74
C ASP A 821 17.94 4.96 7.65
N SER A 822 19.21 4.74 7.96
CA SER A 822 20.18 4.20 7.01
C SER A 822 20.00 2.72 6.64
N SER A 823 19.08 2.00 7.28
CA SER A 823 18.76 0.60 6.97
C SER A 823 17.71 0.45 5.86
N ALA A 824 17.00 1.54 5.54
CA ALA A 824 15.96 1.55 4.52
C ALA A 824 16.53 1.40 3.10
N LEU A 825 15.74 0.79 2.21
CA LEU A 825 16.08 0.70 0.78
C LEU A 825 15.70 2.01 0.07
N ALA A 826 16.67 2.68 -0.54
CA ALA A 826 16.50 4.02 -1.12
C ALA A 826 15.40 4.05 -2.19
N GLU A 827 15.34 3.04 -3.06
CA GLU A 827 14.39 2.93 -4.16
C GLU A 827 12.94 2.83 -3.65
N GLN A 828 12.72 2.03 -2.59
CA GLN A 828 11.41 1.95 -1.91
C GLN A 828 11.04 3.28 -1.26
N VAL A 829 11.97 3.89 -0.53
CA VAL A 829 11.76 5.20 0.12
C VAL A 829 11.36 6.24 -0.92
N VAL A 830 12.09 6.34 -2.03
CA VAL A 830 11.82 7.35 -3.06
C VAL A 830 10.45 7.12 -3.70
N GLY A 831 10.10 5.88 -4.05
CA GLY A 831 8.76 5.56 -4.57
C GLY A 831 7.64 5.97 -3.60
N ASP A 832 7.79 5.62 -2.32
CA ASP A 832 6.79 5.91 -1.29
C ASP A 832 6.73 7.41 -0.94
N VAL A 833 7.86 8.13 -0.97
CA VAL A 833 7.91 9.59 -0.78
C VAL A 833 7.26 10.31 -1.95
N ILE A 834 7.57 9.92 -3.19
CA ILE A 834 6.96 10.52 -4.39
C ILE A 834 5.44 10.37 -4.34
N ALA A 835 4.97 9.14 -4.07
CA ALA A 835 3.54 8.87 -3.92
C ALA A 835 2.94 9.69 -2.77
N SER A 836 3.56 9.68 -1.59
CA SER A 836 2.98 10.32 -0.41
C SER A 836 2.95 11.86 -0.49
N ALA A 837 3.95 12.48 -1.11
CA ALA A 837 4.09 13.94 -1.10
C ALA A 837 3.39 14.62 -2.29
N PHE A 838 3.36 13.96 -3.45
CA PHE A 838 2.96 14.62 -4.70
C PHE A 838 1.69 14.05 -5.33
N ASP A 839 1.27 12.82 -5.01
CA ASP A 839 -0.03 12.29 -5.49
C ASP A 839 -1.19 13.25 -5.16
N SER A 840 -2.15 13.37 -6.08
CA SER A 840 -3.21 14.42 -6.03
C SER A 840 -2.66 15.86 -5.88
N ALA A 841 -1.48 16.16 -6.42
CA ALA A 841 -0.76 17.42 -6.19
C ALA A 841 -0.55 17.74 -4.69
N GLY A 842 -0.34 16.70 -3.85
CA GLY A 842 -0.18 16.86 -2.40
C GLY A 842 -1.45 17.30 -1.68
N GLN A 843 -2.62 17.26 -2.33
CA GLN A 843 -3.90 17.72 -1.78
C GLN A 843 -4.63 16.63 -0.98
N ARG A 844 -3.88 15.78 -0.28
CA ARG A 844 -4.43 14.83 0.70
C ARG A 844 -4.10 15.33 2.09
N CYS A 845 -5.05 15.22 3.03
CA CYS A 845 -4.75 15.47 4.44
C CYS A 845 -3.66 14.52 4.97
N SER A 846 -3.53 13.33 4.39
CA SER A 846 -2.50 12.35 4.69
C SER A 846 -1.17 12.56 3.96
N ALA A 847 -1.05 13.54 3.07
CA ALA A 847 0.16 13.73 2.25
C ALA A 847 1.39 14.02 3.11
N LEU A 848 2.55 13.50 2.68
CA LEU A 848 3.82 13.69 3.35
C LEU A 848 4.28 15.14 3.22
N ARG A 849 4.45 15.80 4.38
CA ARG A 849 4.88 17.21 4.44
C ARG A 849 6.35 17.33 4.80
N VAL A 850 6.86 16.44 5.66
CA VAL A 850 8.23 16.49 6.18
C VAL A 850 8.91 15.12 6.12
N LEU A 851 9.87 14.98 5.20
CA LEU A 851 10.77 13.83 5.15
C LEU A 851 11.97 14.08 6.06
N CYS A 852 12.24 13.16 6.98
CA CYS A 852 13.34 13.24 7.92
C CYS A 852 14.36 12.15 7.56
N LEU A 853 15.49 12.53 6.98
CA LEU A 853 16.51 11.60 6.51
C LEU A 853 17.68 11.53 7.48
N GLN A 854 18.13 10.32 7.82
CA GLN A 854 19.38 10.16 8.55
C GLN A 854 20.55 10.72 7.72
N ASP A 855 21.44 11.47 8.37
CA ASP A 855 22.54 12.20 7.72
C ASP A 855 23.36 11.33 6.76
N ASP A 856 23.64 10.08 7.14
CA ASP A 856 24.50 9.14 6.40
C ASP A 856 23.95 8.72 5.02
N VAL A 857 22.63 8.80 4.82
CA VAL A 857 21.97 8.39 3.56
C VAL A 857 21.25 9.53 2.84
N ALA A 858 21.15 10.68 3.49
CA ALA A 858 20.33 11.79 3.02
C ALA A 858 20.72 12.29 1.61
N ASP A 859 22.01 12.40 1.28
CA ASP A 859 22.44 12.89 -0.05
C ASP A 859 22.09 11.91 -1.19
N ARG A 860 22.29 10.60 -0.95
CA ARG A 860 21.91 9.55 -1.92
C ARG A 860 20.41 9.56 -2.16
N VAL A 861 19.62 9.55 -1.09
CA VAL A 861 18.15 9.54 -1.16
C VAL A 861 17.63 10.84 -1.80
N LEU A 862 18.16 12.01 -1.43
CA LEU A 862 17.79 13.29 -2.03
C LEU A 862 18.11 13.35 -3.53
N THR A 863 19.25 12.81 -3.95
CA THR A 863 19.65 12.78 -5.37
C THR A 863 18.67 11.93 -6.17
N MET A 864 18.37 10.72 -5.70
CA MET A 864 17.42 9.82 -6.34
C MET A 864 16.00 10.40 -6.32
N LEU A 865 15.60 11.04 -5.23
CA LEU A 865 14.29 11.69 -5.09
C LEU A 865 14.11 12.85 -6.08
N LYS A 866 15.12 13.73 -6.23
CA LYS A 866 15.12 14.82 -7.21
C LYS A 866 15.07 14.26 -8.64
N GLY A 867 15.79 13.18 -8.91
CA GLY A 867 15.74 12.49 -10.20
C GLY A 867 14.36 11.90 -10.51
N ALA A 868 13.71 11.25 -9.53
CA ALA A 868 12.36 10.71 -9.69
C ALA A 868 11.31 11.82 -9.85
N LEU A 869 11.46 12.94 -9.14
CA LEU A 869 10.59 14.12 -9.27
C LEU A 869 10.57 14.66 -10.70
N ALA A 870 11.73 14.66 -11.37
CA ALA A 870 11.87 15.13 -12.75
C ALA A 870 11.17 14.23 -13.78
N GLU A 871 10.82 12.99 -13.41
CA GLU A 871 10.16 12.03 -14.28
C GLU A 871 8.63 12.10 -14.21
N LEU A 872 8.06 12.94 -13.34
CA LEU A 872 6.62 13.11 -13.18
C LEU A 872 6.04 13.95 -14.33
N SER A 873 4.99 13.42 -14.96
CA SER A 873 4.21 14.13 -15.97
C SER A 873 3.14 14.99 -15.31
N ILE A 874 3.20 16.30 -15.51
CA ILE A 874 2.27 17.29 -14.94
C ILE A 874 1.35 17.79 -16.05
N GLY A 875 0.04 17.88 -15.80
CA GLY A 875 -0.87 18.44 -16.79
C GLY A 875 -2.35 18.16 -16.52
N ARG A 876 -3.17 18.35 -17.56
CA ARG A 876 -4.60 18.07 -17.50
C ARG A 876 -4.86 16.58 -17.36
N THR A 877 -5.63 16.21 -16.36
CA THR A 877 -5.80 14.82 -15.92
C THR A 877 -6.70 13.98 -16.81
N ASP A 878 -7.17 14.50 -17.95
CA ASP A 878 -7.92 13.75 -18.95
C ASP A 878 -7.04 12.83 -19.83
N ARG A 879 -5.81 12.55 -19.38
CA ARG A 879 -4.84 11.63 -19.99
C ARG A 879 -4.27 10.69 -18.93
N LEU A 880 -4.16 9.41 -19.27
CA LEU A 880 -3.60 8.37 -18.39
C LEU A 880 -2.13 8.61 -18.05
N SER A 881 -1.39 9.31 -18.92
CA SER A 881 0.03 9.60 -18.74
C SER A 881 0.32 10.73 -17.76
N VAL A 882 -0.69 11.43 -17.25
CA VAL A 882 -0.50 12.50 -16.27
C VAL A 882 -0.46 11.90 -14.86
N ASP A 883 0.64 12.16 -14.16
CA ASP A 883 0.83 11.74 -12.78
C ASP A 883 0.29 12.79 -11.81
N ILE A 884 0.53 14.08 -12.10
CA ILE A 884 0.22 15.20 -11.21
C ILE A 884 -0.75 16.15 -11.91
N GLY A 885 -1.93 16.32 -11.31
CA GLY A 885 -2.95 17.26 -11.73
C GLY A 885 -2.73 18.69 -11.19
N PRO A 886 -3.73 19.56 -11.35
CA PRO A 886 -3.72 20.93 -10.84
C PRO A 886 -3.93 20.96 -9.31
N VAL A 887 -3.68 22.13 -8.71
CA VAL A 887 -4.30 22.48 -7.43
C VAL A 887 -5.74 22.96 -7.68
N ILE A 888 -6.59 22.94 -6.66
CA ILE A 888 -8.04 23.11 -6.88
C ILE A 888 -8.45 24.51 -7.33
N THR A 889 -7.74 25.55 -6.88
CA THR A 889 -8.12 26.96 -7.14
C THR A 889 -6.89 27.86 -7.24
N GLU A 890 -7.12 29.07 -7.73
CA GLU A 890 -6.13 30.12 -7.80
C GLU A 890 -5.67 30.58 -6.41
N GLU A 891 -6.59 30.64 -5.43
CA GLU A 891 -6.27 30.97 -4.04
C GLU A 891 -5.34 29.93 -3.41
N ALA A 892 -5.55 28.64 -3.71
CA ALA A 892 -4.67 27.57 -3.29
C ALA A 892 -3.27 27.74 -3.93
N ARG A 893 -3.22 27.98 -5.25
CA ARG A 893 -1.97 28.21 -5.98
C ARG A 893 -1.15 29.35 -5.37
N GLN A 894 -1.76 30.52 -5.18
CA GLN A 894 -1.12 31.70 -4.60
C GLN A 894 -0.62 31.45 -3.18
N THR A 895 -1.41 30.74 -2.36
CA THR A 895 -1.02 30.40 -0.99
C THR A 895 0.22 29.51 -0.94
N ILE A 896 0.29 28.53 -1.85
CA ILE A 896 1.40 27.58 -1.92
C ILE A 896 2.65 28.27 -2.50
N GLU A 897 2.51 28.98 -3.62
CA GLU A 897 3.63 29.71 -4.26
C GLU A 897 4.20 30.78 -3.33
N GLY A 898 3.34 31.50 -2.59
CA GLY A 898 3.78 32.47 -1.59
C GLY A 898 4.60 31.85 -0.46
N HIS A 899 4.29 30.60 -0.05
CA HIS A 899 5.12 29.85 0.91
C HIS A 899 6.47 29.45 0.30
N ILE A 900 6.48 28.95 -0.95
CA ILE A 900 7.72 28.59 -1.65
C ILE A 900 8.63 29.81 -1.78
N GLU A 901 8.08 30.96 -2.16
CA GLU A 901 8.85 32.21 -2.27
C GLU A 901 9.36 32.68 -0.90
N ARG A 902 8.56 32.57 0.16
CA ARG A 902 9.04 32.85 1.52
C ARG A 902 10.23 31.96 1.90
N MET A 903 10.18 30.66 1.59
CA MET A 903 11.30 29.75 1.85
C MET A 903 12.54 30.13 1.02
N ARG A 904 12.35 30.60 -0.22
CA ARG A 904 13.42 31.10 -1.09
C ARG A 904 14.11 32.31 -0.48
N ILE A 905 13.33 33.29 -0.02
CA ILE A 905 13.81 34.51 0.66
C ILE A 905 14.58 34.17 1.94
N LEU A 906 14.16 33.13 2.67
CA LEU A 906 14.87 32.61 3.85
C LEU A 906 16.14 31.82 3.52
N GLY A 907 16.54 31.74 2.25
CA GLY A 907 17.76 31.07 1.82
C GLY A 907 17.70 29.55 1.83
N ARG A 908 16.50 28.95 1.79
CA ARG A 908 16.33 27.49 1.72
C ARG A 908 16.65 26.97 0.33
N THR A 909 17.23 25.77 0.25
CA THR A 909 17.42 25.08 -1.04
C THR A 909 16.07 24.60 -1.55
N ILE A 910 15.73 24.99 -2.78
CA ILE A 910 14.46 24.64 -3.43
C ILE A 910 14.77 23.93 -4.74
N HIS A 911 14.11 22.80 -4.97
CA HIS A 911 14.12 22.07 -6.23
C HIS A 911 12.69 21.91 -6.72
N GLN A 912 12.41 22.30 -7.98
CA GLN A 912 11.08 22.22 -8.57
C GLN A 912 11.13 21.43 -9.87
N ALA A 913 10.10 20.62 -10.12
CA ALA A 913 9.89 20.00 -11.43
C ALA A 913 9.63 21.07 -12.51
N ALA A 914 9.91 20.73 -13.76
CA ALA A 914 9.61 21.60 -14.89
C ALA A 914 8.10 21.66 -15.14
N MET A 915 7.57 22.86 -15.39
CA MET A 915 6.16 23.08 -15.71
C MET A 915 5.96 23.16 -17.23
N PRO A 916 5.14 22.26 -17.83
CA PRO A 916 4.79 22.35 -19.25
C PRO A 916 3.93 23.59 -19.54
N LYS A 917 4.05 24.17 -20.75
CA LYS A 917 3.30 25.39 -21.13
C LYS A 917 1.79 25.21 -21.10
N GLU A 918 1.31 23.99 -21.35
CA GLU A 918 -0.12 23.66 -21.35
C GLU A 918 -0.78 23.90 -19.99
N THR A 919 0.01 23.98 -18.91
CA THR A 919 -0.48 24.25 -17.56
C THR A 919 -0.87 25.71 -17.32
N GLU A 920 -0.51 26.64 -18.21
CA GLU A 920 -0.82 28.07 -18.08
C GLU A 920 -2.33 28.39 -18.12
N HIS A 921 -3.15 27.45 -18.60
CA HIS A 921 -4.60 27.60 -18.69
C HIS A 921 -5.36 27.08 -17.46
N GLY A 922 -4.66 26.43 -16.53
CA GLY A 922 -5.22 25.94 -15.26
C GLY A 922 -4.47 26.50 -14.06
N THR A 923 -4.72 25.93 -12.89
CA THR A 923 -4.09 26.33 -11.63
C THR A 923 -3.14 25.25 -11.17
N PHE A 924 -1.87 25.34 -11.57
CA PHE A 924 -0.85 24.34 -11.23
C PHE A 924 0.22 24.91 -10.31
N VAL A 925 0.79 24.03 -9.48
CA VAL A 925 2.01 24.29 -8.71
C VAL A 925 2.99 23.17 -9.04
N ALA A 926 4.23 23.53 -9.36
CA ALA A 926 5.28 22.54 -9.59
C ALA A 926 5.52 21.69 -8.34
N PRO A 927 5.58 20.35 -8.45
CA PRO A 927 6.15 19.50 -7.42
C PRO A 927 7.49 20.06 -6.93
N THR A 928 7.57 20.33 -5.63
CA THR A 928 8.64 21.12 -5.02
C THR A 928 9.23 20.41 -3.81
N ILE A 929 10.56 20.39 -3.71
CA ILE A 929 11.31 19.94 -2.54
C ILE A 929 12.00 21.16 -1.91
N VAL A 930 11.83 21.34 -0.61
CA VAL A 930 12.44 22.42 0.20
C VAL A 930 13.28 21.81 1.32
N GLU A 931 14.57 22.07 1.34
CA GLU A 931 15.44 21.61 2.43
C GLU A 931 15.42 22.61 3.60
N LEU A 932 15.01 22.14 4.77
CA LEU A 932 14.86 22.92 5.99
C LEU A 932 15.97 22.62 7.00
N THR A 933 16.20 23.56 7.91
CA THR A 933 17.11 23.35 9.05
C THR A 933 16.41 22.68 10.22
N SER A 934 15.13 22.97 10.41
CA SER A 934 14.33 22.43 11.51
C SER A 934 12.88 22.35 11.09
N ILE A 935 12.14 21.36 11.62
CA ILE A 935 10.68 21.29 11.43
C ILE A 935 9.98 22.54 11.99
N LYS A 936 10.61 23.24 12.95
CA LYS A 936 10.09 24.48 13.55
C LYS A 936 10.01 25.64 12.56
N ASP A 937 10.67 25.54 11.41
CA ASP A 937 10.56 26.49 10.31
C ASP A 937 9.13 26.46 9.67
N LEU A 938 8.37 25.38 9.91
CA LEU A 938 6.98 25.22 9.46
C LEU A 938 6.00 25.63 10.55
N GLN A 939 5.20 26.67 10.27
CA GLN A 939 4.23 27.22 11.22
C GLN A 939 2.79 26.72 11.00
N ARG A 940 2.49 26.21 9.80
CA ARG A 940 1.16 25.75 9.39
C ARG A 940 1.27 24.66 8.34
N GLU A 941 0.18 23.96 8.06
CA GLU A 941 0.10 23.07 6.91
C GLU A 941 0.16 23.85 5.59
N ILE A 942 0.88 23.30 4.62
CA ILE A 942 0.90 23.78 3.23
C ILE A 942 0.25 22.69 2.37
N PHE A 943 -0.98 22.97 1.94
CA PHE A 943 -1.83 21.98 1.27
C PHE A 943 -1.59 21.92 -0.24
N GLY A 944 -0.39 21.47 -0.63
CA GLY A 944 0.03 21.39 -2.02
C GLY A 944 1.24 20.47 -2.22
N PRO A 945 1.81 20.42 -3.44
CA PRO A 945 2.85 19.47 -3.79
C PRO A 945 4.23 19.96 -3.33
N VAL A 946 4.36 20.25 -2.03
CA VAL A 946 5.58 20.80 -1.40
C VAL A 946 6.06 19.86 -0.31
N LEU A 947 7.14 19.12 -0.61
CA LEU A 947 7.83 18.28 0.34
C LEU A 947 8.94 19.08 1.04
N HIS A 948 8.96 19.05 2.36
CA HIS A 948 10.06 19.58 3.14
C HIS A 948 10.99 18.44 3.55
N VAL A 949 12.30 18.68 3.54
CA VAL A 949 13.29 17.68 3.96
C VAL A 949 14.13 18.25 5.08
N ILE A 950 14.24 17.50 6.18
CA ILE A 950 15.20 17.75 7.25
C ILE A 950 16.14 16.57 7.39
N ARG A 951 17.36 16.83 7.87
CA ARG A 951 18.34 15.79 8.19
C ARG A 951 18.47 15.63 9.69
N PHE A 952 18.80 14.43 10.14
CA PHE A 952 19.04 14.15 11.55
C PHE A 952 20.17 13.15 11.76
N LYS A 953 20.84 13.25 12.91
CA LYS A 953 21.80 12.25 13.38
C LYS A 953 21.06 11.12 14.09
N ARG A 954 21.49 9.86 13.95
CA ARG A 954 20.83 8.70 14.58
C ARG A 954 20.60 8.85 16.09
N ASN A 955 21.56 9.47 16.80
CA ASN A 955 21.49 9.72 18.25
C ASN A 955 20.49 10.84 18.63
N ASP A 956 20.06 11.66 17.68
CA ASP A 956 19.07 12.71 17.88
C ASP A 956 17.64 12.25 17.54
N LEU A 957 17.41 10.95 17.27
CA LEU A 957 16.10 10.42 16.89
C LEU A 957 15.01 10.79 17.91
N ASP A 958 15.30 10.73 19.20
CA ASP A 958 14.35 11.11 20.25
C ASP A 958 13.93 12.58 20.18
N ARG A 959 14.91 13.47 19.99
CA ARG A 959 14.66 14.90 19.82
C ARG A 959 13.81 15.16 18.57
N LEU A 960 14.09 14.43 17.47
CA LEU A 960 13.31 14.53 16.25
C LEU A 960 11.84 14.13 16.47
N ILE A 961 11.58 13.01 17.17
CA ILE A 961 10.22 12.58 17.50
C ILE A 961 9.51 13.64 18.35
N ASP A 962 10.22 14.25 19.31
CA ASP A 962 9.68 15.33 20.13
C ASP A 962 9.35 16.58 19.31
N ASP A 963 10.22 16.96 18.38
CA ASP A 963 10.00 18.09 17.48
C ASP A 963 8.81 17.85 16.54
N ILE A 964 8.61 16.62 16.05
CA ILE A 964 7.42 16.21 15.25
C ILE A 964 6.15 16.33 16.10
N ASN A 965 6.16 15.76 17.30
CA ASN A 965 5.02 15.82 18.22
C ASN A 965 4.68 17.26 18.65
N ALA A 966 5.70 18.13 18.74
CA ALA A 966 5.56 19.53 19.14
C ALA A 966 4.81 20.40 18.11
N THR A 967 4.64 19.94 16.87
CA THR A 967 3.78 20.61 15.88
C THR A 967 2.31 20.67 16.32
N GLY A 968 1.90 19.81 17.25
CA GLY A 968 0.53 19.73 17.76
C GLY A 968 -0.43 18.95 16.85
N TYR A 969 -0.02 18.65 15.62
CA TYR A 969 -0.73 17.75 14.71
C TYR A 969 -0.46 16.28 15.06
N GLY A 970 -1.25 15.38 14.46
CA GLY A 970 -1.15 13.95 14.76
C GLY A 970 -1.96 13.06 13.82
N LEU A 971 -1.89 13.28 12.50
CA LEU A 971 -2.69 12.57 11.51
C LEU A 971 -1.97 11.32 10.97
N THR A 972 -1.10 11.45 9.97
CA THR A 972 -0.32 10.32 9.41
C THR A 972 1.18 10.43 9.76
N PHE A 973 1.83 9.26 9.86
CA PHE A 973 3.26 9.14 10.08
C PHE A 973 3.85 7.96 9.34
N GLY A 974 5.01 8.15 8.71
CA GLY A 974 5.77 7.10 8.03
C GLY A 974 7.05 6.75 8.78
N LEU A 975 7.44 5.48 8.73
CA LEU A 975 8.75 5.01 9.18
C LEU A 975 9.30 4.02 8.16
N HIS A 976 10.47 4.32 7.61
CA HIS A 976 11.27 3.38 6.83
C HIS A 976 12.49 2.95 7.65
N THR A 977 12.48 1.69 8.05
CA THR A 977 13.57 1.02 8.78
C THR A 977 13.39 -0.50 8.69
N ARG A 978 14.50 -1.23 8.76
CA ARG A 978 14.52 -2.69 8.89
C ARG A 978 14.80 -3.14 10.33
N LEU A 979 14.88 -2.23 11.29
CA LEU A 979 15.24 -2.51 12.68
C LEU A 979 14.00 -2.54 13.59
N ASP A 980 13.74 -3.67 14.24
CA ASP A 980 12.58 -3.84 15.10
C ASP A 980 12.65 -2.96 16.36
N GLU A 981 13.84 -2.83 16.96
CA GLU A 981 14.12 -1.85 18.03
C GLU A 981 13.69 -0.43 17.64
N THR A 982 14.02 0.00 16.41
CA THR A 982 13.67 1.34 15.92
C THR A 982 12.16 1.48 15.69
N ILE A 983 11.51 0.45 15.14
CA ILE A 983 10.06 0.40 14.97
C ILE A 983 9.38 0.53 16.33
N ALA A 984 9.72 -0.33 17.30
CA ALA A 984 9.14 -0.33 18.63
C ALA A 984 9.34 1.02 19.34
N HIS A 985 10.57 1.53 19.31
CA HIS A 985 10.93 2.81 19.92
C HIS A 985 10.13 3.98 19.34
N VAL A 986 10.15 4.15 18.01
CA VAL A 986 9.47 5.25 17.33
C VAL A 986 7.95 5.16 17.51
N LEU A 987 7.35 3.98 17.29
CA LEU A 987 5.90 3.80 17.43
C LEU A 987 5.41 3.96 18.88
N SER A 988 6.26 3.71 19.89
CA SER A 988 5.91 3.96 21.29
C SER A 988 5.85 5.45 21.64
N ARG A 989 6.58 6.30 20.91
CA ARG A 989 6.75 7.73 21.23
C ARG A 989 5.99 8.69 20.30
N VAL A 990 5.83 8.34 19.03
CA VAL A 990 5.14 9.19 18.05
C VAL A 990 3.65 9.28 18.37
N LYS A 991 3.10 10.50 18.39
CA LYS A 991 1.70 10.75 18.74
C LYS A 991 0.88 11.06 17.48
N THR A 992 0.55 10.01 16.73
CA THR A 992 -0.19 10.09 15.47
C THR A 992 -1.26 9.00 15.39
N GLY A 993 -2.38 9.33 14.77
CA GLY A 993 -3.52 8.42 14.65
C GLY A 993 -3.33 7.31 13.62
N ASN A 994 -2.60 7.55 12.53
CA ASN A 994 -2.31 6.57 11.49
C ASN A 994 -0.80 6.45 11.27
N ARG A 995 -0.26 5.24 11.41
CA ARG A 995 1.17 4.95 11.34
C ARG A 995 1.43 3.93 10.24
N TYR A 996 2.43 4.18 9.43
CA TYR A 996 2.77 3.35 8.27
C TYR A 996 4.25 2.98 8.31
N VAL A 997 4.56 1.69 8.18
CA VAL A 997 5.93 1.17 8.24
C VAL A 997 6.30 0.51 6.92
N ASN A 998 7.40 0.99 6.32
CA ASN A 998 7.97 0.53 5.04
C ASN A 998 6.97 0.56 3.86
N ARG A 999 6.17 1.63 3.80
CA ARG A 999 5.19 1.93 2.75
C ARG A 999 4.86 3.41 2.76
N ASN A 1000 4.19 3.88 1.70
CA ASN A 1000 3.58 5.21 1.67
C ASN A 1000 2.56 5.44 2.81
N ILE A 1001 2.25 6.72 3.08
CA ILE A 1001 1.40 7.15 4.20
C ILE A 1001 -0.01 7.61 3.77
N ILE A 1002 -0.41 7.29 2.54
CA ILE A 1002 -1.67 7.74 1.92
C ILE A 1002 -2.60 6.55 1.63
N GLY A 1003 -3.85 6.83 1.21
CA GLY A 1003 -4.78 5.79 0.77
C GLY A 1003 -5.21 4.81 1.87
N ALA A 1004 -5.55 5.33 3.05
CA ALA A 1004 -6.10 4.51 4.13
C ALA A 1004 -7.39 3.81 3.68
N VAL A 1005 -7.48 2.49 3.92
CA VAL A 1005 -8.61 1.67 3.48
C VAL A 1005 -9.62 1.50 4.62
N VAL A 1006 -10.89 1.79 4.34
CA VAL A 1006 -12.00 1.72 5.29
C VAL A 1006 -12.10 0.35 5.95
N GLY A 1007 -12.13 0.31 7.29
CA GLY A 1007 -12.19 -0.92 8.08
C GLY A 1007 -10.89 -1.72 8.15
N VAL A 1008 -9.82 -1.25 7.50
CA VAL A 1008 -8.47 -1.88 7.54
C VAL A 1008 -7.47 -0.94 8.20
N GLN A 1009 -7.42 0.32 7.79
CA GLN A 1009 -6.72 1.39 8.49
C GLN A 1009 -7.71 2.50 8.85
N PRO A 1010 -8.57 2.31 9.88
CA PRO A 1010 -9.44 3.37 10.36
C PRO A 1010 -8.70 4.72 10.42
N PHE A 1011 -9.29 5.75 9.81
CA PHE A 1011 -8.57 6.97 9.48
C PHE A 1011 -9.05 8.14 10.33
N GLY A 1012 -8.10 8.85 10.93
CA GLY A 1012 -8.38 10.02 11.75
C GLY A 1012 -7.23 10.33 12.70
N GLY A 1013 -7.09 11.59 13.07
CA GLY A 1013 -5.95 12.08 13.83
C GLY A 1013 -6.23 12.34 15.31
N ARG A 1014 -5.29 13.03 15.94
CA ARG A 1014 -5.39 13.59 17.28
C ARG A 1014 -4.92 15.04 17.30
N GLY A 1015 -5.15 15.75 18.41
CA GLY A 1015 -4.64 17.10 18.59
C GLY A 1015 -5.23 18.06 17.55
N LEU A 1016 -4.38 18.80 16.85
CA LEU A 1016 -4.81 19.74 15.81
C LEU A 1016 -5.38 19.04 14.56
N SER A 1017 -5.20 17.72 14.44
CA SER A 1017 -5.66 16.94 13.28
C SER A 1017 -7.08 16.41 13.40
N GLY A 1018 -7.67 16.40 14.59
CA GLY A 1018 -9.08 16.07 14.70
C GLY A 1018 -9.54 15.66 16.09
N THR A 1019 -10.86 15.55 16.20
CA THR A 1019 -11.53 15.10 17.43
C THR A 1019 -11.63 13.58 17.51
N GLY A 1020 -11.64 12.89 16.38
CA GLY A 1020 -12.19 11.54 16.27
C GLY A 1020 -13.70 11.51 16.54
N PRO A 1021 -14.31 10.31 16.61
CA PRO A 1021 -13.71 9.00 16.32
C PRO A 1021 -13.28 8.84 14.86
N LYS A 1022 -12.44 7.84 14.57
CA LYS A 1022 -11.93 7.58 13.23
C LYS A 1022 -13.02 7.20 12.24
N ALA A 1023 -13.01 7.84 11.07
CA ALA A 1023 -13.81 7.42 9.93
C ALA A 1023 -13.39 5.99 9.50
N GLY A 1024 -14.38 5.16 9.16
CA GLY A 1024 -14.15 3.76 8.80
C GLY A 1024 -13.67 2.90 9.96
N GLY A 1025 -13.82 3.40 11.20
CA GLY A 1025 -13.52 2.69 12.44
C GLY A 1025 -14.77 2.27 13.21
N PRO A 1026 -14.61 1.37 14.19
CA PRO A 1026 -15.73 0.78 14.92
C PRO A 1026 -16.41 1.76 15.90
N LEU A 1027 -15.75 2.85 16.30
CA LEU A 1027 -16.32 3.84 17.23
C LEU A 1027 -17.19 4.89 16.53
N TYR A 1028 -17.17 4.97 15.20
CA TYR A 1028 -17.71 6.10 14.45
C TYR A 1028 -19.22 6.27 14.63
N LEU A 1029 -20.00 5.19 14.42
CA LEU A 1029 -21.46 5.22 14.51
C LEU A 1029 -21.96 5.56 15.92
N GLY A 1030 -21.21 5.17 16.96
CA GLY A 1030 -21.58 5.45 18.34
C GLY A 1030 -21.63 6.94 18.68
N ARG A 1031 -20.96 7.80 17.89
CA ARG A 1031 -20.97 9.25 18.10
C ARG A 1031 -22.22 9.92 17.52
N LEU A 1032 -22.98 9.19 16.71
CA LEU A 1032 -24.13 9.66 15.94
C LEU A 1032 -25.47 9.15 16.51
N VAL A 1033 -25.43 8.64 17.74
CA VAL A 1033 -26.59 8.20 18.53
C VAL A 1033 -26.49 8.78 19.94
N GLN A 1034 -27.62 8.90 20.62
CA GLN A 1034 -27.69 9.47 21.98
C GLN A 1034 -26.99 8.59 23.01
N THR A 1035 -27.15 7.27 22.86
CA THR A 1035 -26.48 6.25 23.68
C THR A 1035 -25.64 5.37 22.76
N PRO A 1036 -24.30 5.36 22.90
CA PRO A 1036 -23.44 4.57 22.03
C PRO A 1036 -23.62 3.06 22.27
N PRO A 1037 -23.64 2.23 21.21
CA PRO A 1037 -23.58 0.78 21.37
C PRO A 1037 -22.19 0.35 21.84
N VAL A 1038 -22.07 -0.92 22.25
CA VAL A 1038 -20.76 -1.59 22.41
C VAL A 1038 -20.34 -2.15 21.04
N PRO A 1039 -19.27 -1.62 20.41
CA PRO A 1039 -18.81 -2.12 19.12
C PRO A 1039 -18.26 -3.55 19.20
N PRO A 1040 -18.25 -4.31 18.10
CA PRO A 1040 -17.74 -5.67 18.09
C PRO A 1040 -16.26 -5.71 18.49
N GLN A 1041 -15.87 -6.69 19.31
CA GLN A 1041 -14.48 -6.91 19.75
C GLN A 1041 -13.89 -5.76 20.60
N LEU A 1042 -14.70 -4.77 21.00
CA LEU A 1042 -14.25 -3.62 21.79
C LEU A 1042 -14.26 -3.93 23.30
N SER A 1043 -13.35 -4.80 23.75
CA SER A 1043 -13.20 -5.12 25.17
C SER A 1043 -11.73 -5.37 25.51
N SER A 1044 -11.31 -5.00 26.72
CA SER A 1044 -9.95 -5.25 27.20
C SER A 1044 -9.94 -5.99 28.52
N VAL A 1045 -8.95 -6.87 28.69
CA VAL A 1045 -8.64 -7.53 29.97
C VAL A 1045 -7.70 -6.67 30.83
N HIS A 1046 -7.10 -5.63 30.25
CA HIS A 1046 -6.22 -4.72 30.98
C HIS A 1046 -7.04 -3.88 31.97
N ARG A 1047 -6.46 -3.64 33.15
CA ARG A 1047 -7.03 -2.80 34.19
C ARG A 1047 -5.96 -1.82 34.65
N ASP A 1048 -6.30 -0.54 34.67
CA ASP A 1048 -5.37 0.50 35.08
C ASP A 1048 -5.07 0.42 36.59
N ALA A 1049 -3.79 0.39 36.94
CA ALA A 1049 -3.35 0.24 38.33
C ALA A 1049 -3.74 1.44 39.20
N ALA A 1050 -3.67 2.67 38.65
CA ALA A 1050 -4.03 3.87 39.40
C ALA A 1050 -5.53 3.92 39.71
N LEU A 1051 -6.38 3.40 38.80
CA LEU A 1051 -7.80 3.22 39.10
C LEU A 1051 -8.02 2.23 40.27
N GLY A 1052 -7.31 1.11 40.29
CA GLY A 1052 -7.39 0.13 41.38
C GLY A 1052 -6.99 0.73 42.73
N ASP A 1053 -5.92 1.54 42.74
CA ASP A 1053 -5.48 2.27 43.93
C ASP A 1053 -6.48 3.35 44.36
N PHE A 1054 -7.10 4.03 43.38
CA PHE A 1054 -8.14 5.01 43.64
C PHE A 1054 -9.39 4.37 44.26
N ALA A 1055 -9.82 3.20 43.76
CA ALA A 1055 -10.94 2.48 44.33
C ALA A 1055 -10.68 2.06 45.79
N ARG A 1056 -9.47 1.55 46.10
CA ARG A 1056 -9.07 1.23 47.48
C ARG A 1056 -9.03 2.46 48.38
N TRP A 1057 -8.50 3.57 47.88
CA TRP A 1057 -8.47 4.83 48.61
C TRP A 1057 -9.87 5.37 48.93
N LEU A 1058 -10.84 5.17 48.02
CA LEU A 1058 -12.25 5.49 48.28
C LEU A 1058 -12.84 4.60 49.38
N GLU A 1059 -12.52 3.30 49.40
CA GLU A 1059 -12.96 2.37 50.46
C GLU A 1059 -12.42 2.78 51.83
N ASP A 1060 -11.13 3.13 51.92
CA ASP A 1060 -10.50 3.58 53.16
C ASP A 1060 -11.16 4.85 53.73
N ARG A 1061 -11.78 5.66 52.87
CA ARG A 1061 -12.54 6.87 53.23
C ARG A 1061 -14.03 6.61 53.42
N GLN A 1062 -14.46 5.35 53.52
CA GLN A 1062 -15.85 4.94 53.68
C GLN A 1062 -16.76 5.33 52.49
N GLN A 1063 -16.19 5.55 51.31
CA GLN A 1063 -16.90 5.85 50.07
C GLN A 1063 -17.16 4.59 49.23
N ALA A 1064 -17.80 3.58 49.83
CA ALA A 1064 -17.96 2.24 49.23
C ALA A 1064 -18.69 2.25 47.88
N GLN A 1065 -19.71 3.10 47.72
CA GLN A 1065 -20.46 3.21 46.46
C GLN A 1065 -19.60 3.80 45.35
N ALA A 1066 -18.79 4.83 45.64
CA ALA A 1066 -17.88 5.43 44.66
C ALA A 1066 -16.75 4.45 44.26
N ALA A 1067 -16.25 3.64 45.21
CA ALA A 1067 -15.26 2.61 44.94
C ALA A 1067 -15.80 1.52 43.99
N GLU A 1068 -17.03 1.06 44.22
CA GLU A 1068 -17.67 0.06 43.36
C GLU A 1068 -17.99 0.62 41.97
N LEU A 1069 -18.42 1.88 41.92
CA LEU A 1069 -18.59 2.59 40.65
C LEU A 1069 -17.27 2.67 39.88
N ALA A 1070 -16.16 3.02 40.55
CA ALA A 1070 -14.84 3.06 39.93
C ALA A 1070 -14.41 1.70 39.38
N ARG A 1071 -14.67 0.61 40.11
CA ARG A 1071 -14.42 -0.76 39.61
C ARG A 1071 -15.28 -1.11 38.40
N THR A 1072 -16.56 -0.74 38.42
CA THR A 1072 -17.50 -0.97 37.31
C THR A 1072 -17.03 -0.24 36.04
N ILE A 1073 -16.66 1.03 36.19
CA ILE A 1073 -16.09 1.85 35.10
C ILE A 1073 -14.80 1.21 34.57
N GLY A 1074 -13.91 0.75 35.46
CA GLY A 1074 -12.70 0.03 35.07
C GLY A 1074 -12.97 -1.28 34.33
N GLY A 1075 -14.03 -1.99 34.71
CA GLY A 1075 -14.49 -3.22 34.06
C GLY A 1075 -14.94 -3.01 32.62
N ALA A 1076 -15.50 -1.84 32.32
CA ALA A 1076 -16.04 -1.47 31.00
C ALA A 1076 -15.00 -0.82 30.07
N SER A 1077 -13.82 -0.44 30.58
CA SER A 1077 -12.79 0.21 29.77
C SER A 1077 -12.20 -0.74 28.72
N ALA A 1078 -12.02 -0.23 27.51
CA ALA A 1078 -11.33 -0.91 26.41
C ALA A 1078 -9.85 -0.50 26.25
N LEU A 1079 -9.28 0.17 27.27
CA LEU A 1079 -7.86 0.57 27.27
C LEU A 1079 -6.94 -0.63 27.03
N GLY A 1080 -5.96 -0.48 26.14
CA GLY A 1080 -5.00 -1.54 25.82
C GLY A 1080 -5.54 -2.62 24.90
N LEU A 1081 -6.73 -2.42 24.30
CA LEU A 1081 -7.17 -3.22 23.17
C LEU A 1081 -6.14 -3.12 22.04
N GLU A 1082 -5.80 -4.26 21.44
CA GLU A 1082 -5.03 -4.36 20.21
C GLU A 1082 -5.64 -5.46 19.33
N LEU A 1083 -5.97 -5.14 18.09
CA LEU A 1083 -6.61 -6.03 17.13
C LEU A 1083 -5.86 -6.01 15.82
N GLN A 1084 -5.68 -7.18 15.20
CA GLN A 1084 -5.30 -7.27 13.80
C GLN A 1084 -6.56 -7.25 12.93
N LEU A 1085 -6.68 -6.26 12.05
CA LEU A 1085 -7.79 -6.11 11.13
C LEU A 1085 -7.54 -6.94 9.85
N PRO A 1086 -8.59 -7.60 9.29
CA PRO A 1086 -8.48 -8.28 8.00
C PRO A 1086 -8.07 -7.31 6.89
N GLY A 1087 -7.21 -7.77 5.98
CA GLY A 1087 -6.68 -6.94 4.91
C GLY A 1087 -5.87 -7.74 3.89
N PRO A 1088 -5.20 -7.06 2.95
CA PRO A 1088 -4.42 -7.70 1.89
C PRO A 1088 -3.26 -8.52 2.46
N VAL A 1089 -2.84 -9.54 1.72
CA VAL A 1089 -1.60 -10.27 2.03
C VAL A 1089 -0.37 -9.37 1.93
N GLY A 1090 0.69 -9.70 2.66
CA GLY A 1090 1.92 -8.90 2.66
C GLY A 1090 1.78 -7.56 3.40
N GLU A 1091 0.72 -7.44 4.21
CA GLU A 1091 0.52 -6.35 5.16
C GLU A 1091 0.03 -6.89 6.50
N GLN A 1092 0.37 -6.17 7.56
CA GLN A 1092 -0.26 -6.34 8.87
C GLN A 1092 -0.89 -5.01 9.26
N ASN A 1093 -2.18 -5.04 9.55
CA ASN A 1093 -2.96 -3.86 9.89
C ASN A 1093 -3.48 -4.02 11.31
N LEU A 1094 -3.01 -3.16 12.20
CA LEU A 1094 -3.30 -3.17 13.61
C LEU A 1094 -4.19 -1.98 13.96
N TYR A 1095 -5.10 -2.18 14.90
CA TYR A 1095 -5.93 -1.17 15.52
C TYR A 1095 -5.79 -1.30 17.03
N ALA A 1096 -5.47 -0.20 17.70
CA ALA A 1096 -5.24 -0.18 19.13
C ALA A 1096 -5.95 0.99 19.82
N LEU A 1097 -6.25 0.82 21.11
CA LEU A 1097 -6.85 1.85 21.96
C LEU A 1097 -5.89 2.27 23.07
N HIS A 1098 -5.50 3.54 23.03
CA HIS A 1098 -4.57 4.17 23.97
C HIS A 1098 -5.27 5.25 24.81
N PRO A 1099 -4.63 5.75 25.88
CA PRO A 1099 -5.09 6.96 26.55
C PRO A 1099 -5.06 8.16 25.59
N ARG A 1100 -6.05 9.05 25.65
CA ARG A 1100 -6.05 10.31 24.90
C ARG A 1100 -5.02 11.33 25.40
N GLY A 1101 -4.71 11.28 26.70
CA GLY A 1101 -3.72 12.15 27.33
C GLY A 1101 -4.29 12.90 28.53
N ARG A 1102 -4.31 14.23 28.47
CA ARG A 1102 -4.72 15.10 29.58
C ARG A 1102 -6.20 15.47 29.44
N ILE A 1103 -7.03 15.09 30.39
CA ILE A 1103 -8.49 15.31 30.39
C ILE A 1103 -8.82 16.38 31.43
N LEU A 1104 -9.47 17.47 31.01
CA LEU A 1104 -9.96 18.50 31.92
C LEU A 1104 -11.20 17.99 32.65
N LEU A 1105 -11.18 18.03 33.98
CA LEU A 1105 -12.29 17.66 34.84
C LEU A 1105 -12.90 18.95 35.43
N VAL A 1106 -14.18 19.17 35.16
CA VAL A 1106 -14.96 20.31 35.68
C VAL A 1106 -16.08 19.76 36.58
N PRO A 1107 -15.76 19.32 37.81
CA PRO A 1107 -16.74 18.81 38.75
C PRO A 1107 -17.50 19.94 39.46
N GLN A 1108 -18.69 19.64 39.95
CA GLN A 1108 -19.51 20.52 40.80
C GLN A 1108 -19.74 19.89 42.18
N THR A 1109 -19.70 18.56 42.27
CA THR A 1109 -19.93 17.80 43.51
C THR A 1109 -18.77 16.85 43.81
N GLU A 1110 -18.72 16.35 45.04
CA GLU A 1110 -17.77 15.29 45.45
C GLU A 1110 -17.99 14.01 44.62
N ALA A 1111 -19.24 13.58 44.46
CA ALA A 1111 -19.58 12.40 43.66
C ALA A 1111 -19.16 12.56 42.21
N GLY A 1112 -19.37 13.75 41.62
CA GLY A 1112 -18.94 14.02 40.26
C GLY A 1112 -17.42 14.06 40.10
N LEU A 1113 -16.69 14.63 41.06
CA LEU A 1113 -15.22 14.55 41.07
C LEU A 1113 -14.72 13.10 41.07
N TYR A 1114 -15.27 12.24 41.93
CA TYR A 1114 -14.86 10.84 41.99
C TYR A 1114 -15.22 10.06 40.73
N GLN A 1115 -16.41 10.28 40.17
CA GLN A 1115 -16.81 9.66 38.92
C GLN A 1115 -15.84 10.09 37.80
N GLN A 1116 -15.60 11.40 37.65
CA GLN A 1116 -14.78 11.95 36.57
C GLN A 1116 -13.33 11.45 36.66
N LEU A 1117 -12.78 11.37 37.89
CA LEU A 1117 -11.49 10.76 38.15
C LEU A 1117 -11.47 9.27 37.78
N ALA A 1118 -12.50 8.51 38.18
CA ALA A 1118 -12.60 7.10 37.81
C ALA A 1118 -12.64 6.90 36.28
N ALA A 1119 -13.42 7.70 35.55
CA ALA A 1119 -13.50 7.62 34.09
C ALA A 1119 -12.16 7.96 33.42
N ALA A 1120 -11.48 9.02 33.87
CA ALA A 1120 -10.17 9.40 33.35
C ALA A 1120 -9.09 8.33 33.64
N LEU A 1121 -9.03 7.83 34.88
CA LEU A 1121 -8.04 6.81 35.28
C LEU A 1121 -8.30 5.46 34.60
N ALA A 1122 -9.57 5.04 34.47
CA ALA A 1122 -9.94 3.79 33.81
C ALA A 1122 -9.50 3.72 32.34
N THR A 1123 -9.37 4.88 31.71
CA THR A 1123 -8.91 5.04 30.33
C THR A 1123 -7.44 5.47 30.24
N GLY A 1124 -6.71 5.37 31.35
CA GLY A 1124 -5.26 5.58 31.43
C GLY A 1124 -4.83 7.05 31.31
N ASN A 1125 -5.78 7.98 31.40
CA ASN A 1125 -5.54 9.40 31.19
C ASN A 1125 -4.94 10.07 32.43
N THR A 1126 -4.32 11.24 32.20
CA THR A 1126 -3.98 12.21 33.25
C THR A 1126 -5.16 13.15 33.46
N ALA A 1127 -5.62 13.30 34.69
CA ALA A 1127 -6.70 14.19 35.06
C ALA A 1127 -6.17 15.59 35.39
N VAL A 1128 -6.78 16.63 34.82
CA VAL A 1128 -6.51 18.03 35.16
C VAL A 1128 -7.78 18.62 35.78
N VAL A 1129 -7.80 18.80 37.09
CA VAL A 1129 -9.02 19.16 37.84
C VAL A 1129 -9.12 20.67 38.01
N ASP A 1130 -10.26 21.25 37.61
CA ASP A 1130 -10.60 22.63 37.96
C ASP A 1130 -10.87 22.75 39.47
N ILE A 1131 -10.01 23.50 40.14
CA ILE A 1131 -10.08 23.74 41.59
C ILE A 1131 -10.59 25.16 41.92
N SER A 1132 -11.38 25.75 41.03
CA SER A 1132 -12.10 27.01 41.30
C SER A 1132 -13.05 26.88 42.50
N ASN A 1133 -13.56 25.68 42.77
CA ASN A 1133 -14.25 25.34 44.01
C ASN A 1133 -13.26 24.86 45.09
N SER A 1134 -13.06 25.67 46.14
CA SER A 1134 -12.12 25.37 47.22
C SER A 1134 -12.49 24.14 48.06
N VAL A 1135 -13.77 23.74 48.10
CA VAL A 1135 -14.22 22.56 48.83
C VAL A 1135 -13.77 21.28 48.12
N LEU A 1136 -13.96 21.21 46.80
CA LEU A 1136 -13.54 20.07 45.99
C LEU A 1136 -12.01 19.95 45.93
N ALA A 1137 -11.29 21.07 45.95
CA ALA A 1137 -9.83 21.08 46.00
C ALA A 1137 -9.26 20.33 47.23
N ASN A 1138 -9.97 20.37 48.36
CA ASN A 1138 -9.53 19.73 49.60
C ASN A 1138 -9.65 18.19 49.55
N LEU A 1139 -10.56 17.66 48.72
CA LEU A 1139 -10.76 16.22 48.56
C LEU A 1139 -9.59 15.54 47.83
N LEU A 1140 -8.73 16.32 47.17
CA LEU A 1140 -7.58 15.84 46.41
C LEU A 1140 -6.32 15.67 47.27
N HIS A 1141 -6.41 15.82 48.59
CA HIS A 1141 -5.28 15.61 49.51
C HIS A 1141 -5.13 14.14 49.93
N ALA A 1142 -3.88 13.71 50.15
CA ALA A 1142 -3.52 12.36 50.56
C ALA A 1142 -4.02 11.27 49.59
N LEU A 1143 -3.98 11.53 48.28
CA LEU A 1143 -4.19 10.52 47.24
C LEU A 1143 -3.02 9.52 47.18
N PRO A 1144 -3.24 8.28 46.73
CA PRO A 1144 -2.16 7.33 46.47
C PRO A 1144 -1.16 7.91 45.45
N SER A 1145 0.12 7.55 45.56
CA SER A 1145 1.18 8.08 44.69
C SER A 1145 0.92 7.82 43.21
N SER A 1146 0.36 6.66 42.87
CA SER A 1146 -0.04 6.27 41.51
C SER A 1146 -1.13 7.17 40.91
N VAL A 1147 -2.09 7.60 41.74
CA VAL A 1147 -3.17 8.52 41.35
C VAL A 1147 -2.65 9.96 41.30
N ALA A 1148 -1.89 10.37 42.33
CA ALA A 1148 -1.31 11.71 42.43
C ALA A 1148 -0.36 12.01 41.25
N ALA A 1149 0.39 11.02 40.76
CA ALA A 1149 1.25 11.15 39.59
C ALA A 1149 0.49 11.44 38.28
N ARG A 1150 -0.82 11.14 38.25
CA ARG A 1150 -1.71 11.38 37.10
C ARG A 1150 -2.73 12.48 37.35
N LEU A 1151 -2.53 13.30 38.38
CA LEU A 1151 -3.43 14.39 38.73
C LEU A 1151 -2.70 15.72 38.73
N GLN A 1152 -3.26 16.68 38.00
CA GLN A 1152 -2.86 18.08 38.04
C GLN A 1152 -4.06 18.93 38.49
N ARG A 1153 -3.80 20.00 39.24
CA ARG A 1153 -4.82 20.96 39.66
C ARG A 1153 -4.66 22.24 38.84
N THR A 1154 -5.75 22.84 38.38
CA THR A 1154 -5.71 24.09 37.60
C THR A 1154 -6.73 25.11 38.09
N LYS A 1155 -6.36 26.39 38.00
CA LYS A 1155 -7.29 27.54 38.03
C LYS A 1155 -7.29 28.31 36.69
N ASP A 1156 -6.30 28.07 35.84
CA ASP A 1156 -6.11 28.72 34.56
C ASP A 1156 -6.00 27.67 33.45
N TRP A 1157 -7.14 27.36 32.84
CA TRP A 1157 -7.24 26.39 31.76
C TRP A 1157 -6.38 26.76 30.56
N LYS A 1158 -6.13 28.05 30.32
CA LYS A 1158 -5.34 28.52 29.18
C LYS A 1158 -3.86 28.25 29.38
N ALA A 1159 -3.35 28.47 30.59
CA ALA A 1159 -1.97 28.17 30.94
C ALA A 1159 -1.68 26.66 30.94
N ASP A 1160 -2.67 25.86 31.32
CA ASP A 1160 -2.54 24.41 31.41
C ASP A 1160 -2.98 23.64 30.15
N ALA A 1161 -3.43 24.32 29.09
CA ALA A 1161 -3.69 23.73 27.78
C ALA A 1161 -2.39 23.14 27.16
N PRO A 1162 -2.45 22.20 26.21
CA PRO A 1162 -3.64 21.62 25.59
C PRO A 1162 -4.25 20.46 26.39
N PHE A 1163 -5.56 20.27 26.21
CA PHE A 1163 -6.33 19.12 26.70
C PHE A 1163 -6.77 18.24 25.54
N ALA A 1164 -6.89 16.94 25.79
CA ALA A 1164 -7.32 15.94 24.81
C ALA A 1164 -8.82 15.61 24.88
N GLY A 1165 -9.50 16.12 25.91
CA GLY A 1165 -10.94 15.98 26.16
C GLY A 1165 -11.33 16.69 27.46
N ALA A 1166 -12.63 16.82 27.72
CA ALA A 1166 -13.16 17.40 28.95
C ALA A 1166 -14.40 16.65 29.46
N LEU A 1167 -14.48 16.48 30.78
CA LEU A 1167 -15.66 15.96 31.48
C LEU A 1167 -16.26 17.09 32.34
N ILE A 1168 -17.54 17.39 32.12
CA ILE A 1168 -18.23 18.52 32.74
C ILE A 1168 -19.42 18.00 33.53
N GLU A 1169 -19.47 18.30 34.83
CA GLU A 1169 -20.66 18.12 35.63
C GLU A 1169 -21.46 19.43 35.60
N GLY A 1170 -22.70 19.40 35.13
CA GLY A 1170 -23.56 20.59 35.10
C GLY A 1170 -24.51 20.65 33.91
N GLU A 1171 -25.39 21.64 33.94
CA GLU A 1171 -26.55 21.76 33.05
C GLU A 1171 -26.80 23.22 32.67
N GLY A 1172 -27.62 23.47 31.64
CA GLY A 1172 -28.14 24.80 31.30
C GLY A 1172 -27.06 25.85 31.03
N GLU A 1173 -27.18 27.01 31.68
CA GLU A 1173 -26.30 28.17 31.48
C GLU A 1173 -24.84 27.84 31.87
N PHE A 1174 -24.63 27.19 33.02
CA PHE A 1174 -23.29 26.77 33.46
C PHE A 1174 -22.57 25.91 32.42
N LEU A 1175 -23.29 24.95 31.83
CA LEU A 1175 -22.74 24.09 30.79
C LEU A 1175 -22.36 24.91 29.55
N THR A 1176 -23.22 25.83 29.12
CA THR A 1176 -23.00 26.66 27.93
C THR A 1176 -21.80 27.60 28.12
N GLU A 1177 -21.69 28.27 29.27
CA GLU A 1177 -20.52 29.10 29.62
C GLU A 1177 -19.23 28.27 29.65
N THR A 1178 -19.29 27.07 30.21
CA THR A 1178 -18.15 26.13 30.26
C THR A 1178 -17.71 25.71 28.86
N LEU A 1179 -18.65 25.37 27.97
CA LEU A 1179 -18.36 25.02 26.58
C LEU A 1179 -17.75 26.20 25.81
N GLN A 1180 -18.24 27.43 26.03
CA GLN A 1180 -17.68 28.64 25.42
C GLN A 1180 -16.24 28.89 25.90
N ARG A 1181 -15.98 28.70 27.21
CA ARG A 1181 -14.64 28.79 27.78
C ARG A 1181 -13.70 27.74 27.18
N LEU A 1182 -14.17 26.50 26.97
CA LEU A 1182 -13.43 25.44 26.30
C LEU A 1182 -13.12 25.77 24.83
N ALA A 1183 -14.11 26.24 24.06
CA ALA A 1183 -13.93 26.60 22.66
C ALA A 1183 -12.99 27.80 22.45
N ALA A 1184 -12.82 28.64 23.48
CA ALA A 1184 -11.87 29.75 23.47
C ALA A 1184 -10.41 29.33 23.74
N LEU A 1185 -10.15 28.08 24.17
CA LEU A 1185 -8.79 27.61 24.43
C LEU A 1185 -7.96 27.50 23.14
N PRO A 1186 -6.66 27.85 23.17
CA PRO A 1186 -5.78 27.67 22.02
C PRO A 1186 -5.50 26.18 21.77
N GLY A 1187 -5.08 25.85 20.55
CA GLY A 1187 -4.68 24.49 20.18
C GLY A 1187 -5.85 23.61 19.70
N PRO A 1188 -5.89 22.33 20.10
CA PRO A 1188 -6.83 21.34 19.56
C PRO A 1188 -8.28 21.63 19.95
N LEU A 1189 -9.22 21.11 19.14
CA LEU A 1189 -10.63 21.06 19.53
C LEU A 1189 -10.81 20.05 20.66
N VAL A 1190 -11.30 20.51 21.82
CA VAL A 1190 -11.52 19.67 22.99
C VAL A 1190 -12.85 18.95 22.88
N LEU A 1191 -12.82 17.61 22.83
CA LEU A 1191 -14.03 16.78 22.87
C LEU A 1191 -14.63 16.82 24.28
N ALA A 1192 -15.74 17.53 24.43
CA ALA A 1192 -16.45 17.70 25.70
C ALA A 1192 -17.55 16.66 25.87
N GLN A 1193 -17.65 16.12 27.08
CA GLN A 1193 -18.77 15.32 27.56
C GLN A 1193 -19.36 16.00 28.80
N ALA A 1194 -20.69 16.06 28.89
CA ALA A 1194 -21.36 16.67 30.02
C ALA A 1194 -22.47 15.81 30.60
N ALA A 1195 -22.62 15.84 31.92
CA ALA A 1195 -23.65 15.12 32.63
C ALA A 1195 -24.17 15.91 33.83
N ALA A 1196 -25.47 15.75 34.09
CA ALA A 1196 -26.15 16.27 35.26
C ALA A 1196 -25.59 15.65 36.56
N SER A 1197 -25.64 16.38 37.67
CA SER A 1197 -25.17 15.88 38.97
C SER A 1197 -25.90 14.62 39.43
N ASN A 1198 -27.19 14.48 39.08
CA ASN A 1198 -27.97 13.28 39.41
C ASN A 1198 -27.54 12.03 38.63
N ALA A 1199 -26.74 12.18 37.56
CA ALA A 1199 -26.23 11.08 36.77
C ALA A 1199 -24.90 10.52 37.32
N MET A 1200 -24.26 11.18 38.29
CA MET A 1200 -22.91 10.81 38.76
C MET A 1200 -22.83 9.41 39.41
N ALA A 1201 -23.97 8.85 39.82
CA ALA A 1201 -24.08 7.47 40.31
C ALA A 1201 -24.14 6.42 39.19
N LYS A 1202 -24.29 6.82 37.92
CA LYS A 1202 -24.39 5.91 36.78
C LYS A 1202 -23.00 5.64 36.16
N PRO A 1203 -22.66 4.39 35.83
CA PRO A 1203 -21.36 4.05 35.24
C PRO A 1203 -21.16 4.61 33.83
N ASP A 1204 -22.25 4.91 33.12
CA ASP A 1204 -22.27 5.44 31.75
C ASP A 1204 -22.51 6.95 31.69
N ALA A 1205 -22.44 7.67 32.82
CA ALA A 1205 -22.61 9.13 32.87
C ALA A 1205 -21.68 9.86 31.90
N TYR A 1206 -20.46 9.34 31.73
CA TYR A 1206 -19.54 9.72 30.68
C TYR A 1206 -19.10 8.47 29.93
N CYS A 1207 -19.14 8.53 28.60
CA CYS A 1207 -18.80 7.40 27.76
C CYS A 1207 -17.27 7.27 27.64
N LEU A 1208 -16.77 6.07 27.93
CA LEU A 1208 -15.34 5.77 27.92
C LEU A 1208 -14.75 5.72 26.50
N ASN A 1209 -15.57 5.45 25.48
CA ASN A 1209 -15.13 5.40 24.08
C ASN A 1209 -14.44 6.72 23.67
N TRP A 1210 -14.97 7.85 24.12
CA TRP A 1210 -14.45 9.19 23.79
C TRP A 1210 -13.30 9.65 24.69
N LEU A 1211 -12.90 8.83 25.66
CA LEU A 1211 -11.73 9.03 26.51
C LEU A 1211 -10.53 8.17 26.09
N LEU A 1212 -10.70 7.35 25.04
CA LEU A 1212 -9.66 6.57 24.40
C LEU A 1212 -9.27 7.19 23.06
N GLU A 1213 -8.03 6.95 22.65
CA GLU A 1213 -7.45 7.36 21.37
C GLU A 1213 -7.28 6.11 20.51
N GLU A 1214 -7.85 6.16 19.30
CA GLU A 1214 -7.70 5.09 18.33
C GLU A 1214 -6.37 5.28 17.57
N VAL A 1215 -5.60 4.22 17.42
CA VAL A 1215 -4.35 4.22 16.64
C VAL A 1215 -4.41 3.09 15.63
N SER A 1216 -4.21 3.43 14.36
CA SER A 1216 -4.04 2.45 13.28
C SER A 1216 -2.56 2.34 12.91
N THR A 1217 -2.04 1.12 12.83
CA THR A 1217 -0.67 0.85 12.38
C THR A 1217 -0.69 -0.13 11.22
N SER A 1218 -0.21 0.29 10.06
CA SER A 1218 -0.10 -0.54 8.86
C SER A 1218 1.35 -0.81 8.53
N ILE A 1219 1.73 -2.09 8.47
CA ILE A 1219 3.11 -2.51 8.26
C ILE A 1219 3.20 -3.34 7.00
N ASN A 1220 4.04 -2.92 6.05
CA ASN A 1220 4.34 -3.71 4.87
C ASN A 1220 5.27 -4.88 5.25
N THR A 1221 4.70 -6.07 5.43
CA THR A 1221 5.47 -7.28 5.76
C THR A 1221 6.20 -7.87 4.55
N ALA A 1222 5.94 -7.37 3.34
CA ALA A 1222 6.63 -7.75 2.12
C ALA A 1222 7.82 -6.83 1.76
N ALA A 1223 8.12 -5.81 2.58
CA ALA A 1223 9.16 -4.81 2.29
C ALA A 1223 10.58 -5.40 2.12
N ALA A 1224 10.83 -6.58 2.67
CA ALA A 1224 12.11 -7.28 2.52
C ALA A 1224 12.34 -7.83 1.10
N GLY A 1225 11.32 -7.86 0.23
CA GLY A 1225 11.41 -8.43 -1.12
C GLY A 1225 10.58 -9.70 -1.33
N GLY A 1226 9.69 -10.03 -0.38
CA GLY A 1226 8.64 -11.04 -0.54
C GLY A 1226 7.94 -11.37 0.78
N ASN A 1227 6.99 -12.31 0.74
CA ASN A 1227 6.01 -12.54 1.80
C ASN A 1227 6.14 -13.92 2.47
N ALA A 1228 6.63 -13.90 3.71
CA ALA A 1228 6.83 -15.09 4.54
C ALA A 1228 5.60 -15.99 4.70
N SER A 1229 4.40 -15.41 4.88
CA SER A 1229 3.19 -16.21 5.12
C SER A 1229 2.78 -16.98 3.86
N LEU A 1230 2.99 -16.37 2.70
CA LEU A 1230 2.72 -16.95 1.40
C LEU A 1230 3.73 -18.05 1.01
N MET A 1231 4.94 -18.08 1.58
CA MET A 1231 5.90 -19.17 1.35
C MET A 1231 5.40 -20.55 1.81
N THR A 1232 4.45 -20.56 2.75
CA THR A 1232 3.84 -21.79 3.28
C THR A 1232 2.61 -22.25 2.50
N ILE A 1233 2.21 -21.47 1.49
CA ILE A 1233 1.04 -21.69 0.64
C ILE A 1233 1.54 -22.09 -0.75
N GLY A 1234 1.03 -23.20 -1.29
CA GLY A 1234 1.50 -23.77 -2.55
C GLY A 1234 0.52 -24.75 -3.16
#